data_AF-A0AA36IK14-F1
#
_entry.id   AF-A0AA36IK14-F1
#
_cell.length_a   1.000
_cell.length_b   1.000
_cell.length_c   1.000
_cell.angle_alpha   90.00
_cell.angle_beta   90.00
_cell.angle_gamma   90.00
#
_symmetry.space_group_name_H-M   'P 1'
#
loop_
_entity.id
_entity.type
_entity.pdbx_description
1 polymer ?
#
loop_
_entity_poly.entity_id
_entity_poly.type
_entity_poly.pdbx_seq_one_letter_code
_entity_poly.pdbx_strand_id
1 'polypeptide(L)'
;MADSAPKPRPKKESEVDSDGEEIHLCNQCGLPVGETAYRPEEKDHRLVHAECMAQIVLQEAQDKDDKSAEEQRQKKLENRLEYQIGWRPETVPKNSTIAEKLGCSPLPQGLCSLVLDEASRTVRIASTLEPSAAVNLEYLMLCLKVRRTACREPLFSLDPVDPKNLEKTPQMKRYEPAWLAGTSVGDVMFQADYFLKELALGEYTMPVVGMMIVFDWSEVTDSNATWAGREWFVVKKAEVRMAEDKTLVPFVKMGVEAREQTVTSKGLEDKAITSKNHPLTRFADTFTRHFDLIAERKSVIFHLRELAKASVMAKYLIDAKIAVDPRWYDLAEDMVRSTVPEAHPEIPQLWNMRGNSRIQLQGGKLRDVQTGLNSNLHAIYGGVQFGLDRFQLAQRPALPGTSMVPSAGLGGPMPGAALTQPGRFDIQGMQLGPTGRPMFMPQRFQLTQKDQPQGVDLDLDKFDLTSPEKFASNLPACSASFDSLEGRVTLGKAFLTTLQEGSFESLAPENCALLKQVFNILADRTAEGDSFIPPDPNLEYVQKLRNLVQEENTLGKQRKTRFSDKNFTVGMAGMEFPRAWTSRFQLLREGRAYVAKPSLVSLQVDDIFKRSLLEDILPTAAPEFYKTTEDGMAFRIYRLGRLEVRTVQAPGEDQEILAVFSLRPVDLPSHGGSNKVRPVLPDEKFVKGRLYVEALDGDHKEAAKQLHLCHFYVVLDTEKGNCVVTEKLADGTTTWVVNPSCLEDRNSLAKVMVCLDIRMEKATVRNLQITQESHSIKSSGASPSERKRYARAIFSLVSPRSLEITGGRRYVGRAYPYPSSSKRSGEFRIRGASESPGGR
;
A
#
# COMPACT_ATOMS: atom_id res chain seq x y z
N MET A 1 -10.26 -34.59 8.48
CA MET A 1 -11.34 -34.43 9.48
C MET A 1 -11.22 -33.01 9.98
N ALA A 2 -12.03 -32.10 9.42
CA ALA A 2 -12.10 -30.72 9.88
C ALA A 2 -12.99 -30.70 11.12
N ASP A 3 -12.43 -30.33 12.28
CA ASP A 3 -13.22 -30.08 13.49
C ASP A 3 -14.14 -28.89 13.22
N SER A 4 -15.44 -29.16 13.18
CA SER A 4 -16.47 -28.14 13.05
C SER A 4 -16.40 -27.24 14.29
N ALA A 5 -16.04 -25.98 14.11
CA ALA A 5 -16.14 -24.97 15.16
C ALA A 5 -17.55 -25.02 15.80
N PRO A 6 -17.66 -24.90 17.13
CA PRO A 6 -18.96 -24.94 17.81
C PRO A 6 -19.87 -23.87 17.23
N LYS A 7 -21.05 -24.28 16.73
CA LYS A 7 -22.06 -23.35 16.18
C LYS A 7 -22.34 -22.27 17.23
N PRO A 8 -22.26 -20.98 16.88
CA PRO A 8 -22.54 -19.89 17.81
C PRO A 8 -23.96 -20.07 18.36
N ARG A 9 -24.13 -19.87 19.67
CA ARG A 9 -25.45 -19.88 20.29
C ARG A 9 -26.32 -18.83 19.60
N PRO A 10 -27.59 -19.14 19.25
CA PRO A 10 -28.47 -18.15 18.64
C PRO A 10 -28.60 -16.95 19.59
N LYS A 11 -28.32 -15.74 19.07
CA LYS A 11 -28.54 -14.50 19.82
C LYS A 11 -30.03 -14.42 20.21
N LYS A 12 -30.37 -13.88 21.38
CA LYS A 12 -31.78 -13.61 21.73
C LYS A 12 -32.35 -12.57 20.76
N GLU A 13 -33.56 -12.79 20.27
CA GLU A 13 -34.28 -11.87 19.36
C GLU A 13 -34.97 -10.72 20.10
N SER A 14 -35.39 -11.01 21.32
CA SER A 14 -36.08 -10.10 22.19
C SER A 14 -35.70 -10.34 23.63
N GLU A 15 -35.84 -9.30 24.44
CA GLU A 15 -35.81 -9.38 25.89
C GLU A 15 -37.06 -8.70 26.45
N VAL A 16 -37.60 -9.28 27.52
CA VAL A 16 -38.72 -8.70 28.24
C VAL A 16 -38.14 -7.71 29.26
N ASP A 17 -38.59 -6.46 29.22
CA ASP A 17 -38.14 -5.44 30.17
C ASP A 17 -38.80 -5.57 31.54
N SER A 18 -38.54 -4.60 32.43
CA SER A 18 -39.09 -4.60 33.79
C SER A 18 -40.61 -4.44 33.84
N ASP A 19 -41.22 -3.92 32.78
CA ASP A 19 -42.65 -3.64 32.69
C ASP A 19 -43.41 -4.80 32.01
N GLY A 20 -42.68 -5.82 31.55
CA GLY A 20 -43.23 -6.99 30.89
C GLY A 20 -43.37 -6.82 29.38
N GLU A 21 -42.84 -5.74 28.80
CA GLU A 21 -42.89 -5.48 27.36
C GLU A 21 -41.75 -6.19 26.64
N GLU A 22 -42.05 -6.76 25.47
CA GLU A 22 -41.07 -7.45 24.63
C GLU A 22 -40.30 -6.43 23.78
N ILE A 23 -39.02 -6.23 24.10
CA ILE A 23 -38.12 -5.34 23.38
C ILE A 23 -37.31 -6.14 22.36
N HIS A 24 -37.40 -5.79 21.09
CA HIS A 24 -36.55 -6.36 20.05
C HIS A 24 -35.10 -5.90 20.18
N LEU A 25 -34.17 -6.84 20.11
CA LEU A 25 -32.74 -6.56 20.16
C LEU A 25 -32.15 -6.51 18.76
N CYS A 26 -31.24 -5.57 18.54
CA CYS A 26 -30.47 -5.49 17.30
C CYS A 26 -29.59 -6.73 17.17
N ASN A 27 -29.72 -7.43 16.03
CA ASN A 27 -28.96 -8.66 15.82
C ASN A 27 -27.44 -8.45 15.74
N GLN A 28 -27.00 -7.24 15.42
CA GLN A 28 -25.58 -6.90 15.29
C GLN A 28 -24.97 -6.61 16.67
N CYS A 29 -25.45 -5.58 17.36
CA CYS A 29 -24.86 -5.11 18.63
C CYS A 29 -25.51 -5.69 19.90
N GLY A 30 -26.70 -6.32 19.79
CA GLY A 30 -27.44 -6.89 20.92
C GLY A 30 -28.19 -5.86 21.78
N LEU A 31 -28.23 -4.58 21.38
CA LEU A 31 -28.93 -3.53 22.12
C LEU A 31 -30.39 -3.38 21.63
N PRO A 32 -31.32 -2.93 22.49
CA PRO A 32 -32.70 -2.59 22.12
C PRO A 32 -32.80 -1.73 20.85
N VAL A 33 -33.62 -2.15 19.89
CA VAL A 33 -33.91 -1.35 18.69
C VAL A 33 -34.93 -0.26 19.05
N GLY A 34 -34.65 0.99 18.67
CA GLY A 34 -35.55 2.12 18.91
C GLY A 34 -36.73 2.15 17.93
N GLU A 35 -37.35 3.33 17.80
CA GLU A 35 -38.54 3.54 16.94
C GLU A 35 -38.33 3.19 15.46
N THR A 36 -37.08 3.20 14.98
CA THR A 36 -36.75 2.83 13.60
C THR A 36 -35.82 1.62 13.59
N ALA A 37 -36.26 0.58 12.89
CA ALA A 37 -35.52 -0.66 12.69
C ALA A 37 -35.38 -0.93 11.19
N TYR A 38 -34.24 -1.48 10.79
CA TYR A 38 -33.98 -1.91 9.42
C TYR A 38 -33.88 -3.43 9.35
N ARG A 39 -34.26 -4.00 8.20
CA ARG A 39 -34.13 -5.43 7.91
C ARG A 39 -33.29 -5.58 6.63
N PRO A 40 -32.11 -6.22 6.67
CA PRO A 40 -31.32 -6.51 5.46
C PRO A 40 -32.09 -7.40 4.47
N GLU A 41 -31.80 -7.32 3.17
CA GLU A 41 -32.52 -8.08 2.12
C GLU A 41 -32.27 -9.60 2.15
N GLU A 42 -31.17 -10.07 2.77
CA GLU A 42 -30.90 -11.50 2.87
C GLU A 42 -31.87 -12.20 3.84
N LYS A 43 -32.35 -13.37 3.43
CA LYS A 43 -33.54 -14.07 3.94
C LYS A 43 -33.52 -14.49 5.42
N ASP A 44 -32.49 -14.16 6.19
CA ASP A 44 -32.32 -14.64 7.57
C ASP A 44 -31.93 -13.53 8.59
N HIS A 45 -31.90 -12.26 8.17
CA HIS A 45 -31.49 -11.18 9.07
C HIS A 45 -32.65 -10.56 9.85
N ARG A 46 -32.51 -10.59 11.18
CA ARG A 46 -33.36 -9.92 12.17
C ARG A 46 -33.16 -8.40 12.17
N LEU A 47 -34.01 -7.68 12.90
CA LEU A 47 -33.99 -6.21 12.99
C LEU A 47 -32.63 -5.66 13.46
N VAL A 48 -32.21 -4.54 12.88
CA VAL A 48 -30.98 -3.82 13.25
C VAL A 48 -31.20 -2.30 13.35
N HIS A 49 -30.36 -1.61 14.13
CA HIS A 49 -30.32 -0.13 14.13
C HIS A 49 -29.91 0.43 12.77
N ALA A 50 -30.21 1.70 12.52
CA ALA A 50 -29.75 2.40 11.32
C ALA A 50 -28.22 2.38 11.18
N GLU A 51 -27.48 2.60 12.28
CA GLU A 51 -26.03 2.56 12.31
C GLU A 51 -25.48 1.17 12.02
N CYS A 52 -26.12 0.13 12.60
CA CYS A 52 -25.75 -1.26 12.36
C CYS A 52 -26.04 -1.66 10.90
N MET A 53 -27.17 -1.22 10.33
CA MET A 53 -27.48 -1.41 8.91
C MET A 53 -26.46 -0.70 8.02
N ALA A 54 -26.07 0.53 8.38
CA ALA A 54 -25.07 1.28 7.65
C ALA A 54 -23.71 0.56 7.64
N GLN A 55 -23.30 -0.03 8.78
CA GLN A 55 -22.09 -0.86 8.88
C GLN A 55 -22.19 -2.14 8.04
N ILE A 56 -23.35 -2.81 8.03
CA ILE A 56 -23.58 -4.01 7.21
C ILE A 56 -23.46 -3.66 5.72
N VAL A 57 -24.18 -2.64 5.25
CA VAL A 57 -24.13 -2.18 3.85
C VAL A 57 -22.71 -1.76 3.46
N LEU A 58 -21.99 -1.10 4.36
CA LEU A 58 -20.61 -0.70 4.14
C LEU A 58 -19.68 -1.91 4.02
N GLN A 59 -19.84 -2.91 4.88
CA GLN A 59 -19.08 -4.16 4.82
C GLN A 59 -19.39 -4.94 3.54
N GLU A 60 -20.66 -5.08 3.16
CA GLU A 60 -21.07 -5.74 1.91
C GLU A 60 -20.51 -5.04 0.67
N ALA A 61 -20.55 -3.70 0.66
CA ALA A 61 -19.97 -2.91 -0.43
C ALA A 61 -18.45 -3.10 -0.52
N GLN A 62 -17.77 -3.16 0.63
CA GLN A 62 -16.34 -3.40 0.70
C GLN A 62 -15.97 -4.83 0.27
N ASP A 63 -16.68 -5.85 0.76
CA ASP A 63 -16.45 -7.25 0.38
C ASP A 63 -16.68 -7.46 -1.13
N LYS A 64 -17.69 -6.80 -1.70
CA LYS A 64 -17.96 -6.82 -3.14
C LYS A 64 -16.85 -6.13 -3.93
N ASP A 65 -16.38 -4.97 -3.50
CA ASP A 65 -15.29 -4.24 -4.14
C ASP A 65 -13.98 -5.03 -4.06
N ASP A 66 -13.67 -5.63 -2.90
CA ASP A 66 -12.50 -6.48 -2.69
C ASP A 66 -12.56 -7.73 -3.59
N LYS A 67 -13.73 -8.37 -3.71
CA LYS A 67 -13.93 -9.50 -4.63
C LYS A 67 -13.74 -9.09 -6.09
N SER A 68 -14.34 -7.97 -6.51
CA SER A 68 -14.16 -7.45 -7.87
C SER A 68 -12.71 -7.05 -8.15
N ALA A 69 -12.00 -6.47 -7.17
CA ALA A 69 -10.60 -6.13 -7.28
C ALA A 69 -9.72 -7.39 -7.41
N GLU A 70 -10.04 -8.47 -6.69
CA GLU A 70 -9.35 -9.76 -6.82
C GLU A 70 -9.56 -10.40 -8.20
N GLU A 71 -10.80 -10.47 -8.68
CA GLU A 71 -11.13 -10.97 -10.02
C GLU A 71 -10.41 -10.16 -11.11
N GLN A 72 -10.36 -8.84 -10.97
CA GLN A 72 -9.62 -7.97 -11.87
C GLN A 72 -8.11 -8.21 -11.80
N ARG A 73 -7.55 -8.39 -10.59
CA ARG A 73 -6.12 -8.67 -10.41
C ARG A 73 -5.73 -9.99 -11.06
N GLN A 74 -6.55 -11.03 -10.90
CA GLN A 74 -6.35 -12.33 -11.54
C GLN A 74 -6.41 -12.22 -13.06
N LYS A 75 -7.42 -11.53 -13.60
CA LYS A 75 -7.53 -11.28 -15.05
C LYS A 75 -6.32 -10.50 -15.59
N LYS A 76 -5.84 -9.49 -14.85
CA LYS A 76 -4.64 -8.74 -15.23
C LYS A 76 -3.39 -9.62 -15.19
N LEU A 77 -3.27 -10.51 -14.22
CA LEU A 77 -2.17 -11.49 -14.16
C LEU A 77 -2.20 -12.43 -15.37
N GLU A 78 -3.37 -12.95 -15.72
CA GLU A 78 -3.57 -13.78 -16.91
C GLU A 78 -3.19 -13.02 -18.20
N ASN A 79 -3.67 -11.78 -18.35
CA ASN A 79 -3.28 -10.92 -19.47
C ASN A 79 -1.76 -10.68 -19.49
N ARG A 80 -1.11 -10.45 -18.34
CA ARG A 80 0.34 -10.23 -18.31
C ARG A 80 1.11 -11.44 -18.82
N LEU A 81 0.68 -12.64 -18.45
CA LEU A 81 1.25 -13.90 -18.95
C LEU A 81 0.97 -14.11 -20.43
N GLU A 82 -0.27 -13.91 -20.87
CA GLU A 82 -0.70 -14.11 -22.27
C GLU A 82 0.00 -13.15 -23.23
N TYR A 83 0.05 -11.86 -22.91
CA TYR A 83 0.55 -10.80 -23.78
C TYR A 83 2.02 -10.44 -23.53
N GLN A 84 2.73 -11.22 -22.70
CA GLN A 84 4.14 -11.02 -22.33
C GLN A 84 4.41 -9.61 -21.77
N ILE A 85 3.52 -9.16 -20.89
CA ILE A 85 3.60 -7.87 -20.21
C ILE A 85 4.30 -8.08 -18.88
N GLY A 86 5.35 -7.33 -18.63
CA GLY A 86 6.19 -7.46 -17.44
C GLY A 86 7.65 -7.44 -17.85
N TRP A 87 8.40 -6.49 -17.29
CA TRP A 87 9.83 -6.40 -17.52
C TRP A 87 10.56 -7.61 -16.96
N ARG A 88 11.49 -8.15 -17.75
CA ARG A 88 12.32 -9.31 -17.41
C ARG A 88 13.78 -8.87 -17.48
N PRO A 89 14.48 -8.68 -16.34
CA PRO A 89 15.88 -8.25 -16.35
C PRO A 89 16.81 -9.14 -17.18
N GLU A 90 16.43 -10.39 -17.42
CA GLU A 90 17.17 -11.34 -18.24
C GLU A 90 17.16 -10.98 -19.74
N THR A 91 16.21 -10.14 -20.19
CA THR A 91 16.13 -9.68 -21.59
C THR A 91 17.03 -8.48 -21.88
N VAL A 92 17.71 -7.94 -20.85
CA VAL A 92 18.65 -6.84 -21.02
C VAL A 92 19.82 -7.27 -21.92
N PRO A 93 20.10 -6.54 -23.02
CA PRO A 93 21.20 -6.88 -23.91
C PRO A 93 22.57 -6.80 -23.23
N LYS A 94 23.40 -7.82 -23.46
CA LYS A 94 24.77 -7.88 -22.94
C LYS A 94 25.75 -7.29 -23.94
N ASN A 95 26.63 -6.41 -23.48
CA ASN A 95 27.65 -5.77 -24.31
C ASN A 95 28.67 -6.76 -24.90
N SER A 96 28.98 -7.85 -24.19
CA SER A 96 29.98 -8.84 -24.61
C SER A 96 29.69 -9.44 -25.99
N THR A 97 28.42 -9.76 -26.26
CA THR A 97 27.99 -10.38 -27.53
C THR A 97 28.21 -9.45 -28.72
N ILE A 98 27.92 -8.15 -28.55
CA ILE A 98 28.11 -7.16 -29.62
C ILE A 98 29.59 -6.82 -29.78
N ALA A 99 30.33 -6.68 -28.67
CA ALA A 99 31.76 -6.41 -28.70
C ALA A 99 32.55 -7.53 -29.42
N GLU A 100 32.17 -8.80 -29.21
CA GLU A 100 32.73 -9.95 -29.92
C GLU A 100 32.55 -9.84 -31.43
N LYS A 101 31.31 -9.56 -31.87
CA LYS A 101 30.99 -9.41 -33.30
C LYS A 101 31.71 -8.21 -33.96
N LEU A 102 32.04 -7.19 -33.18
CA LEU A 102 32.83 -6.05 -33.63
C LEU A 102 34.35 -6.31 -33.63
N GLY A 103 34.78 -7.49 -33.19
CA GLY A 103 36.18 -7.90 -33.16
C GLY A 103 36.97 -7.29 -32.00
N CYS A 104 36.32 -6.94 -30.90
CA CYS A 104 37.02 -6.51 -29.69
C CYS A 104 37.77 -7.69 -29.08
N SER A 105 39.08 -7.54 -28.84
CA SER A 105 39.92 -8.55 -28.19
C SER A 105 40.87 -7.90 -27.18
N PRO A 106 40.91 -8.38 -25.93
CA PRO A 106 40.01 -9.37 -25.33
C PRO A 106 38.57 -8.86 -25.21
N LEU A 107 37.62 -9.75 -24.92
CA LEU A 107 36.21 -9.40 -24.77
C LEU A 107 35.97 -8.61 -23.48
N PRO A 108 35.25 -7.47 -23.54
CA PRO A 108 34.83 -6.78 -22.33
C PRO A 108 33.88 -7.68 -21.53
N GLN A 109 34.19 -7.89 -20.26
CA GLN A 109 33.30 -8.58 -19.32
C GLN A 109 32.38 -7.62 -18.56
N GLY A 110 32.71 -6.32 -18.55
CA GLY A 110 31.99 -5.29 -17.81
C GLY A 110 31.30 -4.24 -18.70
N LEU A 111 31.38 -2.98 -18.27
CA LEU A 111 30.75 -1.85 -18.96
C LEU A 111 31.59 -1.42 -20.16
N CYS A 112 30.91 -0.91 -21.20
CA CYS A 112 31.55 -0.39 -22.41
C CYS A 112 31.32 1.12 -22.51
N SER A 113 32.32 1.84 -23.00
CA SER A 113 32.24 3.27 -23.35
C SER A 113 32.77 3.49 -24.77
N LEU A 114 32.63 4.73 -25.25
CA LEU A 114 33.11 5.16 -26.57
C LEU A 114 34.24 6.17 -26.42
N VAL A 115 35.34 5.96 -27.14
CA VAL A 115 36.48 6.89 -27.16
C VAL A 115 36.60 7.52 -28.54
N LEU A 116 36.60 8.85 -28.58
CA LEU A 116 36.75 9.63 -29.81
C LEU A 116 38.22 9.73 -30.20
N ASP A 117 38.55 9.35 -31.42
CA ASP A 117 39.80 9.75 -32.06
C ASP A 117 39.55 11.06 -32.81
N GLU A 118 40.01 12.17 -32.21
CA GLU A 118 39.86 13.51 -32.78
C GLU A 118 40.57 13.67 -34.13
N ALA A 119 41.69 12.95 -34.36
CA ALA A 119 42.49 13.10 -35.56
C ALA A 119 41.83 12.42 -36.76
N SER A 120 41.37 11.19 -36.59
CA SER A 120 40.67 10.45 -37.65
C SER A 120 39.16 10.71 -37.69
N ARG A 121 38.61 11.41 -36.69
CA ARG A 121 37.17 11.57 -36.44
C ARG A 121 36.43 10.24 -36.42
N THR A 122 37.06 9.22 -35.86
CA THR A 122 36.45 7.89 -35.70
C THR A 122 36.16 7.64 -34.23
N VAL A 123 35.35 6.63 -33.95
CA VAL A 123 35.06 6.20 -32.57
C VAL A 123 35.46 4.73 -32.39
N ARG A 124 36.04 4.41 -31.24
CA ARG A 124 36.34 3.03 -30.83
C ARG A 124 35.62 2.68 -29.54
N ILE A 125 35.36 1.40 -29.35
CA ILE A 125 34.81 0.87 -28.09
C ILE A 125 35.96 0.67 -27.11
N ALA A 126 35.72 0.98 -25.84
CA ALA A 126 36.63 0.70 -24.73
C ALA A 126 35.87 0.13 -23.53
N SER A 127 36.58 -0.49 -22.59
CA SER A 127 35.99 -0.83 -21.28
C SER A 127 35.98 0.37 -20.36
N THR A 128 35.01 0.43 -19.45
CA THR A 128 34.94 1.47 -18.41
C THR A 128 34.48 0.86 -17.08
N LEU A 129 34.91 1.47 -15.96
CA LEU A 129 34.29 1.26 -14.65
C LEU A 129 33.36 2.42 -14.26
N GLU A 130 33.27 3.45 -15.09
CA GLU A 130 32.52 4.67 -14.82
C GLU A 130 31.07 4.52 -15.31
N PRO A 131 30.08 4.40 -14.41
CA PRO A 131 28.68 4.17 -14.80
C PRO A 131 28.10 5.29 -15.67
N SER A 132 28.58 6.53 -15.50
CA SER A 132 28.13 7.67 -16.29
C SER A 132 28.58 7.59 -17.76
N ALA A 133 29.73 6.95 -18.03
CA ALA A 133 30.28 6.74 -19.38
C ALA A 133 29.76 5.46 -20.06
N ALA A 134 29.04 4.61 -19.32
CA ALA A 134 28.55 3.34 -19.82
C ALA A 134 27.50 3.52 -20.92
N VAL A 135 27.63 2.73 -21.99
CA VAL A 135 26.69 2.67 -23.11
C VAL A 135 26.35 1.21 -23.40
N ASN A 136 25.05 0.90 -23.50
CA ASN A 136 24.61 -0.40 -24.00
C ASN A 136 24.81 -0.44 -25.53
N LEU A 137 25.67 -1.34 -26.00
CA LEU A 137 26.08 -1.41 -27.40
C LEU A 137 24.93 -1.82 -28.33
N GLU A 138 24.05 -2.72 -27.90
CA GLU A 138 22.91 -3.14 -28.72
C GLU A 138 21.91 -1.99 -28.92
N TYR A 139 21.56 -1.29 -27.83
CA TYR A 139 20.73 -0.08 -27.91
C TYR A 139 21.37 0.95 -28.84
N LEU A 140 22.68 1.18 -28.73
CA LEU A 140 23.40 2.14 -29.58
C LEU A 140 23.32 1.76 -31.06
N MET A 141 23.55 0.50 -31.43
CA MET A 141 23.48 0.06 -32.83
C MET A 141 22.08 0.28 -33.42
N LEU A 142 21.04 -0.09 -32.67
CA LEU A 142 19.65 0.09 -33.11
C LEU A 142 19.30 1.58 -33.23
N CYS A 143 19.69 2.41 -32.26
CA CYS A 143 19.51 3.88 -32.34
C CYS A 143 20.25 4.51 -33.51
N LEU A 144 21.48 4.06 -33.82
CA LEU A 144 22.24 4.51 -34.99
C LEU A 144 21.50 4.18 -36.29
N LYS A 145 20.94 2.98 -36.41
CA LYS A 145 20.11 2.60 -37.57
C LYS A 145 18.86 3.48 -37.68
N VAL A 146 18.14 3.73 -36.58
CA VAL A 146 16.98 4.64 -36.58
C VAL A 146 17.39 6.04 -37.04
N ARG A 147 18.41 6.64 -36.41
CA ARG A 147 18.86 8.00 -36.72
C ARG A 147 19.37 8.11 -38.16
N ARG A 148 20.08 7.10 -38.68
CA ARG A 148 20.55 7.07 -40.07
C ARG A 148 19.42 6.96 -41.10
N THR A 149 18.38 6.18 -40.81
CA THR A 149 17.32 5.87 -41.80
C THR A 149 16.10 6.78 -41.70
N ALA A 150 15.78 7.26 -40.51
CA ALA A 150 14.58 8.06 -40.24
C ALA A 150 14.90 9.49 -39.77
N CYS A 151 16.18 9.84 -39.56
CA CYS A 151 16.62 11.16 -39.07
C CYS A 151 15.91 11.60 -37.79
N ARG A 152 15.66 10.67 -36.87
CA ARG A 152 14.97 10.87 -35.59
C ARG A 152 15.41 9.83 -34.57
N GLU A 153 14.86 9.91 -33.36
CA GLU A 153 15.05 8.92 -32.31
C GLU A 153 13.98 7.82 -32.34
N PRO A 154 14.26 6.65 -31.72
CA PRO A 154 13.25 5.61 -31.50
C PRO A 154 12.06 6.16 -30.72
N LEU A 155 10.87 5.76 -31.13
CA LEU A 155 9.65 6.23 -30.52
C LEU A 155 8.61 5.10 -30.43
N PHE A 156 7.80 5.15 -29.38
CA PHE A 156 6.79 4.14 -29.07
C PHE A 156 5.47 4.78 -28.62
N SER A 157 4.35 4.09 -28.85
CA SER A 157 3.03 4.46 -28.33
C SER A 157 2.12 3.25 -28.15
N LEU A 158 1.21 3.34 -27.18
CA LEU A 158 0.03 2.49 -27.07
C LEU A 158 -1.20 3.27 -27.49
N ASP A 159 -1.69 2.98 -28.68
CA ASP A 159 -2.82 3.70 -29.27
C ASP A 159 -4.05 2.79 -29.40
N PRO A 160 -5.25 3.31 -29.17
CA PRO A 160 -6.47 2.53 -29.36
C PRO A 160 -6.63 2.12 -30.82
N VAL A 161 -7.05 0.87 -31.08
CA VAL A 161 -7.30 0.38 -32.44
C VAL A 161 -8.47 1.14 -33.10
N ASP A 162 -9.56 1.35 -32.35
CA ASP A 162 -10.69 2.17 -32.77
C ASP A 162 -10.82 3.43 -31.91
N PRO A 163 -10.34 4.60 -32.37
CA PRO A 163 -10.40 5.84 -31.63
C PRO A 163 -11.83 6.33 -31.32
N LYS A 164 -12.86 5.73 -31.92
CA LYS A 164 -14.27 6.08 -31.71
C LYS A 164 -14.98 5.19 -30.69
N ASN A 165 -14.39 4.03 -30.36
CA ASN A 165 -14.97 3.04 -29.45
C ASN A 165 -13.92 2.52 -28.48
N LEU A 166 -13.38 3.45 -27.71
CA LEU A 166 -12.24 3.18 -26.89
C LEU A 166 -12.58 2.41 -25.60
N GLU A 167 -13.85 2.24 -25.21
CA GLU A 167 -14.19 1.40 -24.03
C GLU A 167 -13.97 -0.11 -24.29
N LYS A 168 -13.96 -0.51 -25.56
CA LYS A 168 -13.96 -1.93 -25.96
C LYS A 168 -12.86 -2.28 -26.93
N THR A 169 -12.08 -1.30 -27.38
CA THR A 169 -11.04 -1.52 -28.37
C THR A 169 -9.74 -1.95 -27.69
N PRO A 170 -9.01 -2.93 -28.26
CA PRO A 170 -7.65 -3.21 -27.81
C PRO A 170 -6.73 -2.02 -28.11
N GLN A 171 -5.56 -2.02 -27.49
CA GLN A 171 -4.48 -1.08 -27.76
C GLN A 171 -3.47 -1.71 -28.71
N MET A 172 -3.06 -0.96 -29.73
CA MET A 172 -2.02 -1.31 -30.68
C MET A 172 -0.67 -0.77 -30.20
N LYS A 173 0.34 -1.65 -30.18
CA LYS A 173 1.75 -1.29 -30.00
C LYS A 173 2.24 -0.61 -31.29
N ARG A 174 2.50 0.69 -31.24
CA ARG A 174 3.01 1.45 -32.37
C ARG A 174 4.47 1.83 -32.14
N TYR A 175 5.32 1.36 -33.06
CA TYR A 175 6.75 1.66 -33.05
C TYR A 175 7.10 2.54 -34.23
N GLU A 176 8.00 3.49 -34.01
CA GLU A 176 8.57 4.30 -35.08
C GLU A 176 10.10 4.29 -35.01
N PRO A 177 10.78 3.68 -36.00
CA PRO A 177 10.23 2.91 -37.13
C PRO A 177 9.54 1.59 -36.73
N ALA A 178 8.63 1.10 -37.58
CA ALA A 178 7.82 -0.11 -37.29
C ALA A 178 8.67 -1.39 -37.08
N TRP A 179 9.86 -1.46 -37.68
CA TRP A 179 10.76 -2.61 -37.54
C TRP A 179 11.40 -2.73 -36.14
N LEU A 180 11.22 -1.75 -35.26
CA LEU A 180 11.63 -1.87 -33.86
C LEU A 180 10.80 -2.90 -33.08
N ALA A 181 9.63 -3.28 -33.60
CA ALA A 181 8.82 -4.35 -33.04
C ALA A 181 9.64 -5.65 -32.92
N GLY A 182 9.65 -6.25 -31.73
CA GLY A 182 10.44 -7.46 -31.45
C GLY A 182 11.94 -7.25 -31.21
N THR A 183 12.45 -6.01 -31.31
CA THR A 183 13.83 -5.67 -30.89
C THR A 183 13.89 -5.39 -29.38
N SER A 184 15.09 -5.43 -28.80
CA SER A 184 15.32 -5.04 -27.40
C SER A 184 14.97 -3.57 -27.10
N VAL A 185 15.17 -2.68 -28.08
CA VAL A 185 14.75 -1.26 -28.01
C VAL A 185 13.22 -1.14 -28.03
N GLY A 186 12.54 -1.89 -28.88
CA GLY A 186 11.08 -1.95 -28.90
C GLY A 186 10.50 -2.44 -27.57
N ASP A 187 11.04 -3.56 -27.05
CA ASP A 187 10.59 -4.16 -25.80
C ASP A 187 10.77 -3.20 -24.61
N VAL A 188 11.95 -2.61 -24.39
CA VAL A 188 12.15 -1.68 -23.26
C VAL A 188 11.24 -0.46 -23.32
N MET A 189 10.98 0.10 -24.52
CA MET A 189 10.04 1.23 -24.66
C MET A 189 8.60 0.82 -24.33
N PHE A 190 8.15 -0.34 -24.83
CA PHE A 190 6.82 -0.86 -24.52
C PHE A 190 6.65 -1.15 -23.03
N GLN A 191 7.57 -1.91 -22.44
CA GLN A 191 7.49 -2.32 -21.04
C GLN A 191 7.57 -1.10 -20.11
N ALA A 192 8.42 -0.11 -20.40
CA ALA A 192 8.51 1.10 -19.60
C ALA A 192 7.21 1.92 -19.65
N ASP A 193 6.68 2.14 -20.85
CA ASP A 193 5.44 2.89 -21.08
C ASP A 193 4.22 2.22 -20.43
N TYR A 194 4.12 0.89 -20.52
CA TYR A 194 3.07 0.12 -19.84
C TYR A 194 3.22 0.18 -18.32
N PHE A 195 4.45 0.00 -17.81
CA PHE A 195 4.74 0.05 -16.38
C PHE A 195 4.44 1.43 -15.76
N LEU A 196 4.73 2.53 -16.46
CA LEU A 196 4.36 3.88 -16.03
C LEU A 196 2.84 4.00 -15.84
N LYS A 197 2.05 3.49 -16.78
CA LYS A 197 0.59 3.53 -16.71
C LYS A 197 0.08 2.66 -15.55
N GLU A 198 0.64 1.47 -15.36
CA GLU A 198 0.30 0.60 -14.23
C GLU A 198 0.62 1.27 -12.89
N LEU A 199 1.74 1.99 -12.78
CA LEU A 199 2.04 2.81 -11.61
C LEU A 199 1.01 3.92 -11.42
N ALA A 200 0.72 4.71 -12.45
CA ALA A 200 -0.26 5.80 -12.39
C ALA A 200 -1.65 5.33 -11.94
N LEU A 201 -2.03 4.11 -12.32
CA LEU A 201 -3.28 3.44 -11.92
C LEU A 201 -3.23 2.77 -10.54
N GLY A 202 -2.05 2.67 -9.92
CA GLY A 202 -1.86 1.99 -8.64
C GLY A 202 -1.96 0.47 -8.70
N GLU A 203 -1.54 -0.14 -9.82
CA GLU A 203 -1.43 -1.60 -9.97
C GLU A 203 -0.19 -2.16 -9.27
N TYR A 204 0.86 -1.33 -9.13
CA TYR A 204 2.06 -1.66 -8.36
C TYR A 204 2.21 -0.72 -7.17
N THR A 205 2.93 -1.23 -6.17
CA THR A 205 3.49 -0.40 -5.10
C THR A 205 4.38 0.69 -5.70
N MET A 206 4.18 1.92 -5.22
CA MET A 206 4.98 3.05 -5.68
C MET A 206 6.46 2.86 -5.34
N PRO A 207 7.38 3.15 -6.29
CA PRO A 207 8.82 3.03 -6.08
C PRO A 207 9.39 4.11 -5.14
N VAL A 208 8.56 5.04 -4.65
CA VAL A 208 8.94 6.16 -3.78
C VAL A 208 7.94 6.25 -2.64
N VAL A 209 8.44 6.35 -1.42
CA VAL A 209 7.62 6.40 -0.21
C VAL A 209 6.80 7.69 -0.18
N GLY A 210 5.48 7.56 -0.06
CA GLY A 210 4.55 8.71 -0.05
C GLY A 210 4.21 9.28 -1.41
N MET A 211 4.75 8.73 -2.51
CA MET A 211 4.30 9.09 -3.85
C MET A 211 2.87 8.59 -4.06
N MET A 212 1.98 9.49 -4.48
CA MET A 212 0.57 9.18 -4.70
C MET A 212 0.31 8.80 -6.15
N ILE A 213 -0.63 7.87 -6.36
CA ILE A 213 -1.13 7.53 -7.70
C ILE A 213 -2.10 8.62 -8.19
N VAL A 214 -2.50 8.54 -9.46
CA VAL A 214 -3.38 9.54 -10.06
C VAL A 214 -4.78 9.57 -9.43
N PHE A 215 -5.35 8.41 -9.08
CA PHE A 215 -6.65 8.36 -8.39
C PHE A 215 -6.61 9.04 -7.02
N ASP A 216 -5.54 8.83 -6.26
CA ASP A 216 -5.42 9.41 -4.93
C ASP A 216 -5.33 10.94 -5.03
N TRP A 217 -4.64 11.47 -6.05
CA TRP A 217 -4.66 12.91 -6.34
C TRP A 217 -6.05 13.42 -6.68
N SER A 218 -6.81 12.70 -7.51
CA SER A 218 -8.18 13.06 -7.90
C SER A 218 -9.12 13.14 -6.70
N GLU A 219 -8.94 12.25 -5.71
CA GLU A 219 -9.73 12.29 -4.47
C GLU A 219 -9.39 13.49 -3.58
N VAL A 220 -8.11 13.92 -3.56
CA VAL A 220 -7.65 15.05 -2.75
C VAL A 220 -8.08 16.39 -3.37
N THR A 221 -8.11 16.50 -4.70
CA THR A 221 -8.45 17.75 -5.38
C THR A 221 -9.96 18.00 -5.46
N ASP A 222 -10.80 17.05 -5.01
CA ASP A 222 -12.28 17.09 -5.02
C ASP A 222 -12.86 17.54 -6.36
N SER A 223 -12.15 17.21 -7.45
CA SER A 223 -12.56 17.56 -8.80
C SER A 223 -13.58 16.53 -9.26
N ASN A 224 -14.86 16.84 -9.10
CA ASN A 224 -15.95 16.10 -9.75
C ASN A 224 -15.90 16.15 -11.29
N ALA A 225 -14.92 16.86 -11.86
CA ALA A 225 -14.67 16.92 -13.28
C ALA A 225 -14.05 15.61 -13.78
N THR A 226 -14.70 15.00 -14.76
CA THR A 226 -14.11 13.95 -15.57
C THR A 226 -12.98 14.54 -16.42
N TRP A 227 -11.85 13.85 -16.48
CA TRP A 227 -10.72 14.25 -17.30
C TRP A 227 -10.11 13.02 -17.97
N ALA A 228 -9.47 13.22 -19.12
CA ALA A 228 -8.75 12.17 -19.84
C ALA A 228 -7.39 12.73 -20.28
N GLY A 229 -6.34 11.94 -20.09
CA GLY A 229 -5.01 12.33 -20.52
C GLY A 229 -4.05 11.16 -20.55
N ARG A 230 -2.87 11.44 -21.08
CA ARG A 230 -1.78 10.50 -21.26
C ARG A 230 -0.57 10.96 -20.48
N GLU A 231 0.22 10.01 -20.05
CA GLU A 231 1.54 10.22 -19.48
C GLU A 231 2.57 9.54 -20.39
N TRP A 232 3.74 10.17 -20.52
CA TRP A 232 4.84 9.64 -21.31
C TRP A 232 6.19 9.93 -20.68
N PHE A 233 7.21 9.29 -21.22
CA PHE A 233 8.59 9.66 -20.95
C PHE A 233 9.09 10.71 -21.93
N VAL A 234 9.83 11.68 -21.41
CA VAL A 234 10.52 12.70 -22.21
C VAL A 234 11.95 12.89 -21.75
N VAL A 235 12.81 13.28 -22.69
CA VAL A 235 14.13 13.82 -22.38
C VAL A 235 13.98 15.30 -22.05
N LYS A 236 14.33 15.69 -20.82
CA LYS A 236 14.32 17.07 -20.33
C LYS A 236 15.67 17.78 -20.54
N LYS A 237 16.75 17.01 -20.61
CA LYS A 237 18.10 17.51 -20.89
C LYS A 237 18.93 16.40 -21.54
N ALA A 238 19.72 16.73 -22.55
CA ALA A 238 20.68 15.82 -23.17
C ALA A 238 21.97 16.57 -23.51
N GLU A 239 23.11 15.96 -23.21
CA GLU A 239 24.44 16.47 -23.52
C GLU A 239 25.37 15.28 -23.81
N VAL A 240 26.40 15.49 -24.63
CA VAL A 240 27.57 14.61 -24.69
C VAL A 240 28.74 15.37 -24.12
N ARG A 241 29.40 14.78 -23.13
CA ARG A 241 30.58 15.37 -22.51
C ARG A 241 31.82 14.57 -22.88
N MET A 242 33.00 15.17 -22.76
CA MET A 242 34.26 14.51 -23.10
C MET A 242 35.22 14.50 -21.91
N ALA A 243 35.76 13.33 -21.59
CA ALA A 243 36.79 13.12 -20.56
C ALA A 243 38.21 13.42 -21.09
N GLU A 244 39.21 13.43 -20.20
CA GLU A 244 40.61 13.71 -20.53
C GLU A 244 41.18 12.76 -21.60
N ASP A 245 40.83 11.49 -21.52
CA ASP A 245 41.22 10.43 -22.46
C ASP A 245 40.33 10.35 -23.71
N LYS A 246 39.52 11.39 -23.94
CA LYS A 246 38.58 11.50 -25.06
C LYS A 246 37.42 10.50 -25.01
N THR A 247 37.15 9.91 -23.84
CA THR A 247 35.93 9.14 -23.63
C THR A 247 34.72 10.07 -23.72
N LEU A 248 33.73 9.66 -24.51
CA LEU A 248 32.44 10.32 -24.65
C LEU A 248 31.52 9.83 -23.54
N VAL A 249 30.99 10.78 -22.76
CA VAL A 249 30.14 10.53 -21.59
C VAL A 249 28.75 11.09 -21.88
N PRO A 250 27.74 10.24 -22.18
CA PRO A 250 26.38 10.70 -22.41
C PRO A 250 25.72 11.15 -21.10
N PHE A 251 25.03 12.27 -21.14
CA PHE A 251 24.27 12.80 -20.01
C PHE A 251 22.82 13.05 -20.41
N VAL A 252 21.89 12.50 -19.64
CA VAL A 252 20.45 12.70 -19.83
C VAL A 252 19.76 13.04 -18.52
N LYS A 253 18.79 13.95 -18.56
CA LYS A 253 17.75 14.08 -17.53
C LYS A 253 16.43 13.67 -18.14
N MET A 254 15.86 12.59 -17.64
CA MET A 254 14.56 12.09 -18.05
C MET A 254 13.46 12.68 -17.17
N GLY A 255 12.22 12.63 -17.65
CA GLY A 255 11.04 12.99 -16.89
C GLY A 255 9.77 12.41 -17.49
N VAL A 256 8.65 12.72 -16.86
CA VAL A 256 7.31 12.41 -17.34
C VAL A 256 6.55 13.70 -17.59
N GLU A 257 5.70 13.73 -18.61
CA GLU A 257 4.72 14.82 -18.75
C GLU A 257 3.34 14.24 -18.96
N ALA A 258 2.34 15.04 -18.60
CA ALA A 258 0.95 14.75 -18.82
C ALA A 258 0.40 15.63 -19.95
N ARG A 259 -0.31 15.03 -20.91
CA ARG A 259 -1.10 15.75 -21.93
C ARG A 259 -2.56 15.32 -21.90
N GLU A 260 -3.43 16.29 -22.16
CA GLU A 260 -4.88 16.13 -22.25
C GLU A 260 -5.20 15.66 -23.66
N GLN A 261 -6.03 14.65 -23.76
CA GLN A 261 -6.39 14.13 -25.05
C GLN A 261 -7.72 14.71 -25.50
N THR A 262 -7.66 15.50 -26.57
CA THR A 262 -8.82 16.20 -27.11
C THR A 262 -9.27 15.57 -28.41
N VAL A 263 -10.56 15.23 -28.51
CA VAL A 263 -11.15 14.77 -29.78
C VAL A 263 -11.33 15.98 -30.69
N THR A 264 -10.64 15.99 -31.82
CA THR A 264 -10.77 17.00 -32.86
C THR A 264 -11.46 16.42 -34.09
N SER A 265 -11.81 17.27 -35.05
CA SER A 265 -12.32 16.83 -36.36
C SER A 265 -11.34 15.95 -37.14
N LYS A 266 -10.05 15.92 -36.74
CA LYS A 266 -8.97 15.12 -37.35
C LYS A 266 -8.67 13.82 -36.60
N GLY A 267 -9.35 13.55 -35.48
CA GLY A 267 -9.03 12.43 -34.58
C GLY A 267 -8.59 12.93 -33.20
N LEU A 268 -7.90 12.09 -32.45
CA LEU A 268 -7.40 12.41 -31.12
C LEU A 268 -6.14 13.28 -31.23
N GLU A 269 -6.10 14.40 -30.50
CA GLU A 269 -4.96 15.30 -30.42
C GLU A 269 -4.57 15.51 -28.96
N ASP A 270 -3.29 15.30 -28.65
CA ASP A 270 -2.71 15.51 -27.32
C ASP A 270 -2.30 16.98 -27.13
N LYS A 271 -2.97 17.69 -26.22
CA LYS A 271 -2.68 19.06 -25.83
C LYS A 271 -2.02 19.11 -24.48
N ALA A 272 -1.12 20.08 -24.26
CA ALA A 272 -0.51 20.25 -22.94
C ALA A 272 -1.58 20.49 -21.86
N ILE A 273 -1.54 19.74 -20.75
CA ILE A 273 -2.38 20.05 -19.59
C ILE A 273 -1.79 21.30 -18.93
N THR A 274 -2.54 22.39 -18.99
CA THR A 274 -2.08 23.68 -18.45
C THR A 274 -2.33 23.82 -16.94
N SER A 275 -3.20 22.99 -16.36
CA SER A 275 -3.51 23.03 -14.93
C SER A 275 -2.47 22.27 -14.10
N LYS A 276 -1.76 22.99 -13.23
CA LYS A 276 -0.84 22.40 -12.23
C LYS A 276 -1.55 21.59 -11.14
N ASN A 277 -2.85 21.79 -10.97
CA ASN A 277 -3.65 21.05 -9.99
C ASN A 277 -4.31 19.79 -10.59
N HIS A 278 -4.10 19.53 -11.87
CA HIS A 278 -4.61 18.33 -12.50
C HIS A 278 -3.92 17.07 -11.94
N PRO A 279 -4.66 15.99 -11.61
CA PRO A 279 -4.09 14.77 -11.04
C PRO A 279 -2.93 14.17 -11.85
N LEU A 280 -3.07 14.03 -13.17
CA LEU A 280 -1.97 13.57 -14.05
C LEU A 280 -0.73 14.48 -13.98
N THR A 281 -0.92 15.80 -13.98
CA THR A 281 0.21 16.74 -13.90
C THR A 281 0.95 16.59 -12.58
N ARG A 282 0.22 16.45 -11.45
CA ARG A 282 0.84 16.22 -10.14
C ARG A 282 1.60 14.90 -10.08
N PHE A 283 1.04 13.84 -10.66
CA PHE A 283 1.73 12.56 -10.78
C PHE A 283 3.01 12.69 -11.62
N ALA A 284 2.90 13.24 -12.83
CA ALA A 284 4.03 13.45 -13.75
C ALA A 284 5.13 14.33 -13.15
N ASP A 285 4.77 15.42 -12.45
CA ASP A 285 5.72 16.30 -11.76
C ASP A 285 6.43 15.57 -10.62
N THR A 286 5.68 14.79 -9.83
CA THR A 286 6.24 14.00 -8.73
C THR A 286 7.16 12.90 -9.26
N PHE A 287 6.75 12.20 -10.32
CA PHE A 287 7.56 11.19 -11.00
C PHE A 287 8.85 11.81 -11.55
N THR A 288 8.76 12.96 -12.22
CA THR A 288 9.91 13.68 -12.77
C THR A 288 10.90 14.09 -11.68
N ARG A 289 10.40 14.64 -10.55
CA ARG A 289 11.25 15.00 -9.41
C ARG A 289 12.05 13.81 -8.89
N HIS A 290 11.41 12.64 -8.81
CA HIS A 290 12.00 11.43 -8.26
C HIS A 290 12.58 10.48 -9.31
N PHE A 291 12.64 10.88 -10.59
CA PHE A 291 12.99 9.98 -11.70
C PHE A 291 14.28 9.21 -11.42
N ASP A 292 15.30 9.87 -10.89
CA ASP A 292 16.58 9.23 -10.60
C ASP A 292 16.48 8.13 -9.55
N LEU A 293 15.77 8.36 -8.44
CA LEU A 293 15.55 7.33 -7.43
C LEU A 293 14.67 6.20 -7.98
N ILE A 294 13.66 6.53 -8.80
CA ILE A 294 12.81 5.53 -9.46
C ILE A 294 13.65 4.67 -10.40
N ALA A 295 14.52 5.27 -11.21
CA ALA A 295 15.44 4.55 -12.08
C ALA A 295 16.42 3.70 -11.27
N GLU A 296 16.91 4.15 -10.11
CA GLU A 296 17.74 3.28 -9.25
C GLU A 296 16.97 2.13 -8.60
N ARG A 297 15.63 2.18 -8.55
CA ARG A 297 14.80 1.11 -7.99
C ARG A 297 14.14 0.22 -9.04
N LYS A 298 13.82 0.74 -10.21
CA LYS A 298 13.02 0.07 -11.23
C LYS A 298 13.83 -0.16 -12.50
N SER A 299 14.19 -1.41 -12.74
CA SER A 299 15.05 -1.88 -13.82
C SER A 299 14.56 -1.42 -15.20
N VAL A 300 13.25 -1.52 -15.47
CA VAL A 300 12.70 -1.06 -16.76
C VAL A 300 12.88 0.45 -16.98
N ILE A 301 12.79 1.25 -15.91
CA ILE A 301 12.98 2.70 -15.97
C ILE A 301 14.46 3.05 -16.08
N PHE A 302 15.33 2.29 -15.41
CA PHE A 302 16.77 2.37 -15.58
C PHE A 302 17.17 2.12 -17.04
N HIS A 303 16.72 1.02 -17.63
CA HIS A 303 17.08 0.66 -18.99
C HIS A 303 16.48 1.60 -20.04
N LEU A 304 15.31 2.19 -19.78
CA LEU A 304 14.80 3.29 -20.60
C LEU A 304 15.73 4.52 -20.57
N ARG A 305 16.31 4.86 -19.41
CA ARG A 305 17.33 5.92 -19.30
C ARG A 305 18.62 5.54 -20.05
N GLU A 306 19.05 4.29 -19.99
CA GLU A 306 20.22 3.81 -20.74
C GLU A 306 19.96 3.79 -22.26
N LEU A 307 18.73 3.50 -22.70
CA LEU A 307 18.32 3.68 -24.10
C LEU A 307 18.39 5.15 -24.51
N ALA A 308 17.94 6.08 -23.66
CA ALA A 308 18.05 7.51 -23.95
C ALA A 308 19.51 7.96 -24.08
N LYS A 309 20.43 7.47 -23.24
CA LYS A 309 21.87 7.70 -23.39
C LYS A 309 22.39 7.18 -24.75
N ALA A 310 21.99 5.97 -25.14
CA ALA A 310 22.37 5.40 -26.44
C ALA A 310 21.84 6.23 -27.62
N SER A 311 20.60 6.75 -27.54
CA SER A 311 20.04 7.68 -28.54
C SER A 311 20.81 8.99 -28.63
N VAL A 312 21.21 9.57 -27.49
CA VAL A 312 22.07 10.77 -27.43
C VAL A 312 23.40 10.53 -28.13
N MET A 313 24.04 9.39 -27.86
CA MET A 313 25.29 9.01 -28.53
C MET A 313 25.10 8.80 -30.03
N ALA A 314 24.03 8.12 -30.45
CA ALA A 314 23.73 7.92 -31.87
C ALA A 314 23.52 9.25 -32.61
N LYS A 315 22.77 10.19 -32.01
CA LYS A 315 22.58 11.53 -32.57
C LYS A 315 23.90 12.29 -32.66
N TYR A 316 24.70 12.32 -31.59
CA TYR A 316 26.01 12.97 -31.59
C TYR A 316 26.92 12.42 -32.70
N LEU A 317 27.06 11.10 -32.82
CA LEU A 317 27.93 10.48 -33.82
C LEU A 317 27.54 10.86 -35.25
N ILE A 318 26.24 10.91 -35.55
CA ILE A 318 25.73 11.23 -36.89
C ILE A 318 25.77 12.74 -37.15
N ASP A 319 25.23 13.55 -36.24
CA ASP A 319 25.11 15.00 -36.41
C ASP A 319 26.51 15.66 -36.41
N ALA A 320 27.44 15.18 -35.58
CA ALA A 320 28.83 15.60 -35.57
C ALA A 320 29.68 14.95 -36.67
N LYS A 321 29.11 14.17 -37.61
CA LYS A 321 29.81 13.54 -38.74
C LYS A 321 31.05 12.75 -38.31
N ILE A 322 30.92 11.96 -37.23
CA ILE A 322 31.96 11.04 -36.78
C ILE A 322 31.85 9.78 -37.64
N ALA A 323 32.97 9.33 -38.17
CA ALA A 323 33.05 8.10 -38.94
C ALA A 323 32.81 6.90 -38.01
N VAL A 324 31.67 6.25 -38.19
CA VAL A 324 31.32 4.99 -37.52
C VAL A 324 31.66 3.83 -38.45
N ASP A 325 32.29 2.79 -37.91
CA ASP A 325 32.62 1.57 -38.65
C ASP A 325 31.34 0.98 -39.30
N PRO A 326 31.32 0.74 -40.62
CA PRO A 326 30.16 0.18 -41.32
C PRO A 326 29.58 -1.09 -40.68
N ARG A 327 30.42 -1.92 -40.06
CA ARG A 327 30.01 -3.16 -39.37
C ARG A 327 28.97 -2.91 -38.28
N TRP A 328 28.94 -1.72 -37.67
CA TRP A 328 27.95 -1.36 -36.65
C TRP A 328 26.53 -1.33 -37.24
N TYR A 329 26.39 -0.82 -38.46
CA TYR A 329 25.11 -0.81 -39.17
C TYR A 329 24.73 -2.19 -39.69
N ASP A 330 25.71 -2.97 -40.16
CA ASP A 330 25.46 -4.34 -40.62
C ASP A 330 24.94 -5.21 -39.46
N LEU A 331 25.51 -5.06 -38.26
CA LEU A 331 25.03 -5.72 -37.05
C LEU A 331 23.63 -5.25 -36.65
N ALA A 332 23.34 -3.95 -36.74
CA ALA A 332 21.98 -3.45 -36.51
C ALA A 332 20.98 -4.08 -37.49
N GLU A 333 21.36 -4.25 -38.75
CA GLU A 333 20.55 -4.91 -39.76
C GLU A 333 20.37 -6.40 -39.47
N ASP A 334 21.42 -7.10 -39.05
CA ASP A 334 21.35 -8.50 -38.63
C ASP A 334 20.41 -8.68 -37.45
N MET A 335 20.49 -7.79 -36.45
CA MET A 335 19.59 -7.83 -35.30
C MET A 335 18.13 -7.71 -35.73
N VAL A 336 17.81 -6.71 -36.57
CA VAL A 336 16.45 -6.52 -37.11
C VAL A 336 16.02 -7.67 -38.03
N ARG A 337 16.93 -8.28 -38.80
CA ARG A 337 16.60 -9.49 -39.58
C ARG A 337 16.34 -10.71 -38.71
N SER A 338 17.02 -10.79 -37.57
CA SER A 338 16.91 -11.90 -36.63
C SER A 338 15.74 -11.76 -35.65
N THR A 339 15.08 -10.59 -35.58
CA THR A 339 13.95 -10.41 -34.68
C THR A 339 12.79 -11.30 -35.07
N VAL A 340 12.21 -11.94 -34.06
CA VAL A 340 10.95 -12.66 -34.21
C VAL A 340 9.82 -11.62 -34.37
N PRO A 341 8.85 -11.84 -35.26
CA PRO A 341 7.68 -10.97 -35.34
C PRO A 341 7.02 -10.78 -33.97
N GLU A 342 6.61 -9.55 -33.67
CA GLU A 342 5.85 -9.21 -32.46
C GLU A 342 4.64 -10.13 -32.32
N ALA A 343 4.66 -10.98 -31.30
CA ALA A 343 3.62 -11.99 -31.10
C ALA A 343 2.25 -11.36 -30.82
N HIS A 344 2.24 -10.20 -30.16
CA HIS A 344 1.03 -9.51 -29.72
C HIS A 344 1.09 -8.01 -30.08
N PRO A 345 0.83 -7.65 -31.35
CA PRO A 345 0.81 -6.24 -31.78
C PRO A 345 -0.38 -5.48 -31.17
N GLU A 346 -1.43 -6.19 -30.76
CA GLU A 346 -2.57 -5.68 -30.04
C GLU A 346 -2.64 -6.31 -28.64
N ILE A 347 -2.92 -5.50 -27.63
CA ILE A 347 -3.07 -5.92 -26.23
C ILE A 347 -4.40 -5.41 -25.66
N PRO A 348 -4.93 -6.03 -24.60
CA PRO A 348 -6.11 -5.52 -23.93
C PRO A 348 -5.85 -4.13 -23.39
N GLN A 349 -6.88 -3.28 -23.46
CA GLN A 349 -6.82 -1.97 -22.84
C GLN A 349 -6.52 -2.11 -21.34
N LEU A 350 -5.56 -1.33 -20.87
CA LEU A 350 -5.30 -1.23 -19.45
C LEU A 350 -6.45 -0.45 -18.80
N TRP A 351 -6.97 -0.91 -17.67
CA TRP A 351 -8.02 -0.17 -16.95
C TRP A 351 -7.97 -0.47 -15.47
N ASN A 352 -8.35 0.53 -14.67
CA ASN A 352 -8.60 0.37 -13.25
C ASN A 352 -9.85 1.15 -12.85
N MET A 353 -10.66 0.57 -11.97
CA MET A 353 -11.90 1.16 -11.48
C MET A 353 -11.86 1.20 -9.96
N ARG A 354 -12.17 2.35 -9.39
CA ARG A 354 -12.29 2.54 -7.95
C ARG A 354 -13.65 3.12 -7.60
N GLY A 355 -14.41 2.39 -6.80
CA GLY A 355 -15.63 2.90 -6.18
C GLY A 355 -15.31 3.65 -4.89
N ASN A 356 -15.88 4.85 -4.75
CA ASN A 356 -15.98 5.57 -3.48
C ASN A 356 -17.45 5.70 -3.11
N SER A 357 -17.82 5.37 -1.87
CA SER A 357 -19.22 5.48 -1.42
C SER A 357 -19.31 6.16 -0.07
N ARG A 358 -20.26 7.08 0.07
CA ARG A 358 -20.51 7.81 1.32
C ARG A 358 -21.95 7.55 1.74
N ILE A 359 -22.14 6.95 2.91
CA ILE A 359 -23.47 6.66 3.46
C ILE A 359 -23.82 7.77 4.46
N GLN A 360 -24.95 8.44 4.28
CA GLN A 360 -25.39 9.54 5.15
C GLN A 360 -26.45 9.08 6.17
N LEU A 361 -26.19 9.34 7.44
CA LEU A 361 -27.11 9.18 8.56
C LEU A 361 -27.62 10.55 9.01
N GLN A 362 -28.94 10.74 9.02
CA GLN A 362 -29.59 11.96 9.50
C GLN A 362 -30.75 11.60 10.43
N GLY A 363 -30.72 12.10 11.67
CA GLY A 363 -31.79 11.84 12.66
C GLY A 363 -32.02 10.35 12.96
N GLY A 364 -30.96 9.54 12.99
CA GLY A 364 -31.07 8.09 13.22
C GLY A 364 -31.71 7.31 12.06
N LYS A 365 -31.86 7.93 10.88
CA LYS A 365 -32.35 7.29 9.65
C LYS A 365 -31.28 7.33 8.57
N LEU A 366 -31.18 6.24 7.81
CA LEU A 366 -30.41 6.20 6.58
C LEU A 366 -31.08 7.10 5.54
N ARG A 367 -30.38 8.16 5.11
CA ARG A 367 -30.84 8.97 4.00
C ARG A 367 -30.49 8.21 2.73
N ASP A 368 -31.50 7.98 1.90
CA ASP A 368 -31.32 7.61 0.49
C ASP A 368 -30.89 6.14 0.19
N VAL A 369 -31.55 5.17 0.84
CA VAL A 369 -31.34 3.72 0.58
C VAL A 369 -31.72 3.32 -0.85
N GLN A 370 -32.66 4.02 -1.49
CA GLN A 370 -33.17 3.70 -2.83
C GLN A 370 -32.58 4.56 -3.97
N THR A 371 -32.05 5.76 -3.71
CA THR A 371 -31.53 6.67 -4.75
C THR A 371 -30.08 7.17 -4.52
N GLY A 372 -29.42 6.92 -3.38
CA GLY A 372 -28.25 7.70 -2.96
C GLY A 372 -27.05 6.96 -2.39
N LEU A 373 -26.74 5.76 -2.90
CA LEU A 373 -25.33 5.39 -3.03
C LEU A 373 -24.77 6.21 -4.20
N ASN A 374 -24.40 7.47 -3.93
CA ASN A 374 -23.54 8.22 -4.83
C ASN A 374 -22.18 7.51 -4.82
N SER A 375 -22.10 6.45 -5.62
CA SER A 375 -20.86 5.76 -5.94
C SER A 375 -20.18 6.62 -6.99
N ASN A 376 -19.23 7.45 -6.55
CA ASN A 376 -18.34 8.09 -7.49
C ASN A 376 -17.39 6.99 -7.96
N LEU A 377 -17.70 6.44 -9.14
CA LEU A 377 -16.85 5.49 -9.82
C LEU A 377 -15.82 6.28 -10.62
N HIS A 378 -14.57 6.23 -10.17
CA HIS A 378 -13.47 6.75 -10.96
C HIS A 378 -12.88 5.59 -11.75
N ALA A 379 -12.90 5.70 -13.08
CA ALA A 379 -12.23 4.78 -13.98
C ALA A 379 -11.11 5.54 -14.70
N ILE A 380 -9.92 4.95 -14.76
CA ILE A 380 -8.86 5.42 -15.66
C ILE A 380 -8.53 4.24 -16.56
N TYR A 381 -8.63 4.50 -17.86
CA TYR A 381 -8.22 3.57 -18.90
C TYR A 381 -6.81 3.97 -19.35
N GLY A 382 -5.85 3.06 -19.27
CA GLY A 382 -4.59 3.19 -19.98
C GLY A 382 -4.88 3.08 -21.47
N GLY A 383 -4.66 4.18 -22.18
CA GLY A 383 -5.14 4.40 -23.54
C GLY A 383 -6.60 4.84 -23.57
N VAL A 384 -6.80 6.17 -23.68
CA VAL A 384 -7.96 6.91 -24.23
C VAL A 384 -9.37 6.34 -23.94
N GLN A 385 -10.30 7.05 -23.24
CA GLN A 385 -11.76 7.16 -23.56
C GLN A 385 -12.60 8.01 -22.57
N PHE A 386 -13.35 8.95 -23.15
CA PHE A 386 -14.70 9.53 -22.95
C PHE A 386 -15.30 9.86 -21.58
N GLY A 387 -15.92 11.05 -21.59
CA GLY A 387 -16.88 11.52 -20.62
C GLY A 387 -17.99 10.51 -20.33
N LEU A 388 -18.10 10.20 -19.04
CA LEU A 388 -19.12 9.37 -18.45
C LEU A 388 -20.47 10.08 -18.47
N ASP A 389 -21.24 9.86 -19.54
CA ASP A 389 -22.69 9.73 -19.40
C ASP A 389 -23.05 8.25 -19.58
N ARG A 390 -23.61 7.65 -18.53
CA ARG A 390 -24.19 6.29 -18.40
C ARG A 390 -23.32 5.20 -17.78
N PHE A 391 -23.26 5.21 -16.45
CA PHE A 391 -23.45 3.96 -15.70
C PHE A 391 -24.87 3.91 -15.16
N GLN A 392 -25.75 3.15 -15.82
CA GLN A 392 -26.94 2.59 -15.16
C GLN A 392 -26.56 1.20 -14.63
N LEU A 393 -25.90 1.15 -13.48
CA LEU A 393 -25.66 -0.10 -12.76
C LEU A 393 -26.75 -0.25 -11.69
N ALA A 394 -27.60 -1.26 -11.91
CA ALA A 394 -28.59 -1.84 -11.00
C ALA A 394 -29.80 -0.95 -10.60
N GLN A 395 -30.75 -0.77 -11.52
CA GLN A 395 -32.16 -0.74 -11.13
C GLN A 395 -32.81 -2.05 -11.57
N ARG A 396 -33.27 -2.85 -10.59
CA ARG A 396 -34.07 -4.07 -10.84
C ARG A 396 -35.34 -3.67 -11.61
N PRO A 397 -35.81 -4.43 -12.64
CA PRO A 397 -37.14 -4.21 -13.17
C PRO A 397 -38.16 -4.66 -12.14
N ALA A 398 -39.02 -3.74 -11.69
CA ALA A 398 -40.21 -4.10 -10.92
C ALA A 398 -41.15 -4.91 -11.82
N LEU A 399 -41.51 -6.11 -11.37
CA LEU A 399 -42.56 -6.95 -11.97
C LEU A 399 -43.92 -6.22 -11.87
N PRO A 400 -44.75 -6.17 -12.93
CA PRO A 400 -46.11 -5.68 -12.82
C PRO A 400 -47.05 -6.84 -12.47
N GLY A 401 -47.68 -6.75 -11.29
CA GLY A 401 -48.67 -7.72 -10.82
C GLY A 401 -49.95 -7.05 -10.31
N THR A 402 -51.00 -7.16 -11.13
CA THR A 402 -52.42 -7.37 -10.78
C THR A 402 -53.22 -6.32 -9.96
N SER A 403 -54.00 -5.52 -10.71
CA SER A 403 -55.49 -5.47 -10.76
C SER A 403 -56.32 -5.36 -9.47
N MET A 404 -57.20 -4.34 -9.39
CA MET A 404 -58.63 -4.45 -8.97
C MET A 404 -59.44 -3.14 -9.24
N VAL A 405 -60.33 -3.19 -10.25
CA VAL A 405 -61.75 -2.72 -10.38
C VAL A 405 -62.21 -1.25 -10.13
N PRO A 406 -63.39 -0.80 -10.66
CA PRO A 406 -63.57 0.51 -11.30
C PRO A 406 -64.67 1.40 -10.67
N SER A 407 -64.80 2.66 -11.10
CA SER A 407 -66.14 3.31 -11.16
C SER A 407 -66.18 4.62 -11.94
N ALA A 408 -67.08 4.63 -12.93
CA ALA A 408 -67.99 5.67 -13.41
C ALA A 408 -67.65 7.18 -13.31
N GLY A 409 -67.77 7.86 -14.46
CA GLY A 409 -68.82 8.87 -14.61
C GLY A 409 -68.44 10.32 -14.99
N LEU A 410 -68.77 10.66 -16.25
CA LEU A 410 -69.40 11.91 -16.72
C LEU A 410 -68.57 13.21 -16.94
N GLY A 411 -68.65 13.71 -18.19
CA GLY A 411 -68.72 15.15 -18.49
C GLY A 411 -67.79 15.68 -19.60
N GLY A 412 -68.29 15.88 -20.83
CA GLY A 412 -67.61 16.57 -21.96
C GLY A 412 -67.63 18.11 -21.85
N PRO A 413 -67.49 18.92 -22.94
CA PRO A 413 -67.37 18.58 -24.37
C PRO A 413 -66.23 19.30 -25.19
N MET A 414 -66.09 18.79 -26.43
CA MET A 414 -65.43 19.19 -27.71
C MET A 414 -65.51 20.70 -28.11
N PRO A 415 -64.85 21.24 -29.21
CA PRO A 415 -64.68 20.59 -30.54
C PRO A 415 -63.51 20.99 -31.48
N GLY A 416 -63.38 20.23 -32.59
CA GLY A 416 -62.78 20.69 -33.86
C GLY A 416 -62.09 19.58 -34.69
N ALA A 417 -62.84 18.77 -35.45
CA ALA A 417 -62.85 18.70 -36.94
C ALA A 417 -61.64 17.96 -37.59
N ALA A 418 -61.76 17.05 -38.57
CA ALA A 418 -62.86 16.37 -39.26
C ALA A 418 -62.27 15.22 -40.13
N LEU A 419 -63.00 14.07 -40.19
CA LEU A 419 -63.42 13.24 -41.36
C LEU A 419 -62.40 12.78 -42.44
N THR A 420 -62.38 11.58 -43.07
CA THR A 420 -63.07 10.25 -43.11
C THR A 420 -62.40 9.44 -44.27
N GLN A 421 -61.87 8.21 -44.10
CA GLN A 421 -62.40 6.84 -44.43
C GLN A 421 -62.70 6.49 -45.91
N PRO A 422 -62.89 5.20 -46.37
CA PRO A 422 -62.69 3.85 -45.75
C PRO A 422 -62.13 2.69 -46.68
N GLY A 423 -61.93 1.48 -46.12
CA GLY A 423 -62.08 0.16 -46.81
C GLY A 423 -60.94 -0.88 -46.60
N ARG A 424 -61.08 -1.90 -45.71
CA ARG A 424 -61.58 -3.30 -45.88
C ARG A 424 -60.67 -4.30 -46.64
N PHE A 425 -60.03 -5.25 -45.94
CA PHE A 425 -60.30 -6.72 -45.90
C PHE A 425 -59.10 -7.52 -45.33
N ASP A 426 -59.44 -8.61 -44.63
CA ASP A 426 -58.59 -9.59 -43.93
C ASP A 426 -57.54 -10.31 -44.80
N ILE A 427 -56.45 -10.78 -44.18
CA ILE A 427 -56.05 -12.21 -44.08
C ILE A 427 -54.67 -12.35 -43.39
N GLN A 428 -54.58 -13.40 -42.57
CA GLN A 428 -53.45 -13.97 -41.83
C GLN A 428 -52.14 -14.11 -42.64
N GLY A 429 -51.00 -14.10 -41.96
CA GLY A 429 -49.80 -14.77 -42.47
C GLY A 429 -48.47 -14.19 -42.02
N MET A 430 -47.77 -14.94 -41.17
CA MET A 430 -46.38 -14.73 -40.77
C MET A 430 -45.41 -14.68 -41.96
N GLN A 431 -44.25 -14.06 -41.68
CA GLN A 431 -42.90 -14.43 -42.14
C GLN A 431 -42.45 -14.01 -43.56
N LEU A 432 -41.57 -12.99 -43.61
CA LEU A 432 -40.11 -13.08 -43.80
C LEU A 432 -39.54 -11.68 -44.15
N GLY A 433 -38.25 -11.44 -43.85
CA GLY A 433 -37.50 -10.22 -44.22
C GLY A 433 -37.43 -9.98 -45.75
N PRO A 434 -36.67 -9.01 -46.29
CA PRO A 434 -35.23 -8.88 -46.04
C PRO A 434 -34.64 -7.45 -46.27
N THR A 435 -33.32 -7.35 -46.10
CA THR A 435 -32.33 -6.45 -46.75
C THR A 435 -32.80 -5.26 -47.62
N GLY A 436 -32.16 -4.10 -47.47
CA GLY A 436 -32.07 -3.10 -48.54
C GLY A 436 -31.49 -1.74 -48.14
N ARG A 437 -30.19 -1.53 -48.39
CA ARG A 437 -29.63 -0.18 -48.66
C ARG A 437 -30.20 0.32 -50.01
N PRO A 438 -30.32 1.65 -50.31
CA PRO A 438 -29.18 2.48 -50.75
C PRO A 438 -29.22 3.97 -50.30
N MET A 439 -28.06 4.55 -49.96
CA MET A 439 -27.31 5.61 -50.69
C MET A 439 -27.68 7.06 -50.34
N PHE A 440 -26.72 7.84 -49.83
CA PHE A 440 -26.06 8.94 -50.59
C PHE A 440 -24.90 9.53 -49.76
N MET A 441 -23.70 9.55 -50.35
CA MET A 441 -22.51 10.28 -49.86
C MET A 441 -22.59 11.77 -50.23
N PRO A 442 -21.75 12.61 -49.60
CA PRO A 442 -20.75 13.26 -50.42
C PRO A 442 -19.31 13.10 -49.90
N GLN A 443 -18.46 12.77 -50.87
CA GLN A 443 -17.03 13.10 -51.06
C GLN A 443 -16.09 13.21 -49.85
N ARG A 444 -15.22 12.20 -49.78
CA ARG A 444 -14.03 12.09 -48.93
C ARG A 444 -12.88 12.86 -49.57
N PHE A 445 -12.42 13.94 -48.94
CA PHE A 445 -11.07 14.45 -49.17
C PHE A 445 -10.07 13.45 -48.58
N GLN A 446 -9.12 12.99 -49.40
CA GLN A 446 -7.91 12.34 -48.95
C GLN A 446 -6.95 13.42 -48.44
N LEU A 447 -6.64 13.39 -47.14
CA LEU A 447 -5.43 14.01 -46.62
C LEU A 447 -4.68 12.96 -45.81
N THR A 448 -3.54 12.56 -46.37
CA THR A 448 -2.42 11.93 -45.69
C THR A 448 -1.86 12.90 -44.66
N GLN A 449 -1.87 12.56 -43.37
CA GLN A 449 -0.93 13.16 -42.42
C GLN A 449 -0.68 12.25 -41.22
N LYS A 450 0.57 12.33 -40.76
CA LYS A 450 1.30 11.42 -39.88
C LYS A 450 0.68 11.36 -38.48
N ASP A 451 0.20 10.17 -38.09
CA ASP A 451 -0.06 9.79 -36.71
C ASP A 451 1.29 9.79 -35.98
N GLN A 452 1.63 10.85 -35.25
CA GLN A 452 2.82 10.85 -34.40
C GLN A 452 2.53 9.98 -33.17
N PRO A 453 3.26 8.89 -32.91
CA PRO A 453 3.06 8.05 -31.74
C PRO A 453 3.51 8.80 -30.46
N GLN A 454 2.88 8.50 -29.32
CA GLN A 454 2.83 9.36 -28.12
C GLN A 454 2.92 8.56 -26.79
N GLY A 455 3.90 7.66 -26.62
CA GLY A 455 4.15 6.90 -25.38
C GLY A 455 5.55 7.09 -24.78
N VAL A 456 6.60 6.79 -25.56
CA VAL A 456 7.98 7.14 -25.24
C VAL A 456 8.47 8.11 -26.30
N ASP A 457 8.75 9.35 -25.90
CA ASP A 457 9.26 10.38 -26.79
C ASP A 457 10.69 10.75 -26.39
N LEU A 458 11.64 10.18 -27.14
CA LEU A 458 13.06 10.50 -27.00
C LEU A 458 13.48 11.66 -27.91
N ASP A 459 12.58 12.52 -28.38
CA ASP A 459 12.91 13.65 -29.25
C ASP A 459 14.08 14.49 -28.69
N LEU A 460 15.19 14.42 -29.42
CA LEU A 460 16.42 15.14 -29.12
C LEU A 460 16.64 16.36 -30.00
N ASP A 461 15.76 16.66 -30.96
CA ASP A 461 16.01 17.74 -31.93
C ASP A 461 15.98 19.14 -31.29
N LYS A 462 15.42 19.25 -30.08
CA LYS A 462 15.50 20.46 -29.23
C LYS A 462 16.85 20.67 -28.54
N PHE A 463 17.78 19.72 -28.63
CA PHE A 463 19.11 19.81 -28.03
C PHE A 463 20.19 19.85 -29.12
N ASP A 464 21.11 20.80 -29.01
CA ASP A 464 22.29 20.83 -29.86
C ASP A 464 23.35 19.85 -29.33
N LEU A 465 23.53 18.75 -30.08
CA LEU A 465 24.54 17.73 -29.79
C LEU A 465 25.62 17.70 -30.87
N THR A 466 25.88 18.81 -31.57
CA THR A 466 26.90 18.83 -32.64
C THR A 466 28.33 18.94 -32.12
N SER A 467 28.51 19.40 -30.88
CA SER A 467 29.81 19.51 -30.23
C SER A 467 29.74 18.97 -28.79
N PRO A 468 30.75 18.21 -28.34
CA PRO A 468 30.75 17.73 -26.97
C PRO A 468 31.04 18.89 -26.03
N GLU A 469 30.29 18.99 -24.94
CA GLU A 469 30.61 19.92 -23.87
C GLU A 469 31.91 19.48 -23.19
N LYS A 470 32.90 20.38 -23.20
CA LYS A 470 34.09 20.22 -22.35
C LYS A 470 33.66 20.57 -20.94
N PHE A 471 33.81 19.64 -19.99
CA PHE A 471 33.51 19.96 -18.60
C PHE A 471 34.32 21.18 -18.13
N ALA A 472 33.71 22.02 -17.31
CA ALA A 472 34.42 23.10 -16.62
C ALA A 472 35.51 22.59 -15.64
N SER A 473 35.39 21.33 -15.22
CA SER A 473 36.40 20.56 -14.46
C SER A 473 36.70 19.28 -15.23
N ASN A 474 37.93 19.07 -15.68
CA ASN A 474 38.28 17.89 -16.48
C ASN A 474 37.81 16.59 -15.78
N LEU A 475 36.92 15.83 -16.43
CA LEU A 475 36.64 14.46 -16.00
C LEU A 475 37.93 13.64 -16.18
N PRO A 476 38.41 12.94 -15.14
CA PRO A 476 39.55 12.04 -15.26
C PRO A 476 39.32 11.01 -16.37
N ALA A 477 40.42 10.47 -16.91
CA ALA A 477 40.37 9.34 -17.83
C ALA A 477 39.49 8.22 -17.24
N CYS A 478 38.49 7.78 -18.02
CA CYS A 478 37.50 6.81 -17.57
C CYS A 478 37.31 5.65 -18.55
N SER A 479 38.15 5.54 -19.58
CA SER A 479 38.29 4.35 -20.41
C SER A 479 39.57 3.59 -20.08
N ALA A 480 39.53 2.28 -20.30
CA ALA A 480 40.66 1.39 -20.20
C ALA A 480 40.71 0.45 -21.41
N SER A 481 41.87 -0.17 -21.66
CA SER A 481 41.97 -1.26 -22.64
C SER A 481 41.23 -2.50 -22.12
N PHE A 482 40.77 -3.38 -23.00
CA PHE A 482 40.05 -4.59 -22.56
C PHE A 482 40.93 -5.56 -21.77
N ASP A 483 42.27 -5.54 -21.96
CA ASP A 483 43.23 -6.34 -21.18
C ASP A 483 43.43 -5.87 -19.73
N SER A 484 42.93 -4.68 -19.41
CA SER A 484 43.04 -4.08 -18.09
C SER A 484 42.25 -4.86 -17.02
N LEU A 485 42.38 -4.45 -15.76
CA LEU A 485 41.55 -5.03 -14.69
C LEU A 485 40.09 -4.63 -14.91
N GLU A 486 39.88 -3.38 -15.31
CA GLU A 486 38.61 -2.75 -15.64
C GLU A 486 37.86 -3.53 -16.72
N GLY A 487 38.56 -4.00 -17.76
CA GLY A 487 37.98 -4.80 -18.84
C GLY A 487 37.57 -6.22 -18.44
N ARG A 488 38.14 -6.76 -17.36
CA ARG A 488 37.96 -8.15 -16.88
C ARG A 488 37.02 -8.28 -15.68
N VAL A 489 36.50 -7.18 -15.13
CA VAL A 489 35.66 -7.21 -13.92
C VAL A 489 34.18 -7.04 -14.28
N THR A 490 33.35 -8.00 -13.84
CA THR A 490 31.89 -7.90 -13.87
C THR A 490 31.40 -7.09 -12.66
N LEU A 491 31.35 -5.76 -12.82
CA LEU A 491 31.03 -4.83 -11.74
C LEU A 491 29.64 -5.11 -11.12
N GLY A 492 28.64 -5.47 -11.93
CA GLY A 492 27.25 -5.59 -11.49
C GLY A 492 27.02 -6.62 -10.38
N LYS A 493 27.31 -7.90 -10.65
CA LYS A 493 27.11 -8.99 -9.70
C LYS A 493 28.01 -8.86 -8.46
N ALA A 494 29.25 -8.42 -8.63
CA ALA A 494 30.16 -8.17 -7.51
C ALA A 494 29.62 -7.06 -6.59
N PHE A 495 29.13 -5.96 -7.17
CA PHE A 495 28.49 -4.87 -6.44
C PHE A 495 27.26 -5.35 -5.66
N LEU A 496 26.36 -6.09 -6.32
CA LEU A 496 25.13 -6.60 -5.69
C LEU A 496 25.43 -7.59 -4.55
N THR A 497 26.45 -8.44 -4.70
CA THR A 497 26.89 -9.35 -3.64
C THR A 497 27.40 -8.57 -2.43
N THR A 498 28.25 -7.57 -2.66
CA THR A 498 28.78 -6.68 -1.61
C THR A 498 27.67 -5.90 -0.91
N LEU A 499 26.66 -5.46 -1.68
CA LEU A 499 25.48 -4.76 -1.16
C LEU A 499 24.67 -5.64 -0.22
N GLN A 500 24.45 -6.91 -0.57
CA GLN A 500 23.73 -7.89 0.24
C GLN A 500 24.50 -8.27 1.51
N GLU A 501 25.81 -8.48 1.40
CA GLU A 501 26.68 -8.78 2.54
C GLU A 501 26.87 -7.57 3.46
N GLY A 502 26.69 -6.35 2.95
CA GLY A 502 26.90 -5.11 3.69
C GLY A 502 28.36 -4.82 4.00
N SER A 503 29.29 -5.40 3.23
CA SER A 503 30.73 -5.48 3.48
C SER A 503 31.56 -4.56 2.56
N PHE A 504 31.14 -3.29 2.40
CA PHE A 504 31.94 -2.33 1.63
C PHE A 504 33.13 -1.82 2.45
N GLU A 505 34.27 -2.50 2.41
CA GLU A 505 35.48 -2.09 3.15
C GLU A 505 36.01 -0.70 2.75
N SER A 506 35.81 -0.30 1.49
CA SER A 506 36.33 0.96 0.92
C SER A 506 35.31 2.11 0.90
N LEU A 507 34.04 1.86 1.19
CA LEU A 507 32.98 2.85 1.07
C LEU A 507 32.68 3.49 2.44
N ALA A 508 32.52 4.81 2.48
CA ALA A 508 32.09 5.50 3.69
C ALA A 508 30.78 4.88 4.23
N PRO A 509 30.64 4.68 5.57
CA PRO A 509 29.44 4.06 6.15
C PRO A 509 28.12 4.74 5.75
N GLU A 510 28.15 6.06 5.59
CA GLU A 510 26.99 6.86 5.15
C GLU A 510 26.55 6.52 3.73
N ASN A 511 27.50 6.26 2.82
CA ASN A 511 27.21 5.88 1.45
C ASN A 511 26.71 4.42 1.39
N CYS A 512 27.26 3.52 2.23
CA CYS A 512 26.73 2.17 2.36
C CYS A 512 25.26 2.19 2.86
N ALA A 513 24.96 3.00 3.87
CA ALA A 513 23.61 3.18 4.38
C ALA A 513 22.67 3.76 3.31
N LEU A 514 23.14 4.74 2.52
CA LEU A 514 22.40 5.29 1.39
C LEU A 514 22.07 4.21 0.34
N LEU A 515 23.05 3.41 -0.07
CA LEU A 515 22.83 2.33 -1.05
C LEU A 515 21.82 1.30 -0.56
N LYS A 516 21.88 0.91 0.72
CA LYS A 516 20.88 0.01 1.32
C LYS A 516 19.47 0.61 1.31
N GLN A 517 19.33 1.92 1.48
CA GLN A 517 18.05 2.62 1.43
C GLN A 517 17.53 2.81 -0.01
N VAL A 518 18.43 3.02 -0.98
CA VAL A 518 18.07 3.08 -2.40
C VAL A 518 17.62 1.70 -2.88
N PHE A 519 18.43 0.67 -2.64
CA PHE A 519 18.20 -0.72 -3.07
C PHE A 519 17.51 -1.57 -1.98
N ASN A 520 16.44 -1.02 -1.39
CA ASN A 520 15.61 -1.71 -0.41
C ASN A 520 14.55 -2.61 -1.11
N ILE A 521 13.50 -3.02 -0.39
CA ILE A 521 12.44 -3.89 -0.93
C ILE A 521 11.66 -3.28 -2.10
N LEU A 522 11.77 -1.97 -2.34
CA LEU A 522 11.15 -1.30 -3.50
C LEU A 522 11.95 -1.50 -4.78
N ALA A 523 13.20 -1.95 -4.68
CA ALA A 523 14.11 -2.11 -5.81
C ALA A 523 14.03 -3.51 -6.43
N ASP A 524 13.73 -3.60 -7.72
CA ASP A 524 13.81 -4.83 -8.51
C ASP A 524 15.14 -4.98 -9.27
N ARG A 525 15.96 -3.92 -9.31
CA ARG A 525 17.27 -3.92 -9.98
C ARG A 525 18.26 -4.92 -9.42
N THR A 526 18.07 -5.38 -8.19
CA THR A 526 18.89 -6.44 -7.60
C THR A 526 18.79 -7.77 -8.35
N ALA A 527 17.77 -7.94 -9.20
CA ALA A 527 17.62 -9.09 -10.10
C ALA A 527 18.38 -8.96 -11.44
N GLU A 528 18.99 -7.80 -11.75
CA GLU A 528 19.71 -7.57 -13.03
C GLU A 528 21.01 -8.41 -13.15
N GLY A 529 21.57 -8.86 -12.03
CA GLY A 529 22.76 -9.70 -12.01
C GLY A 529 23.97 -9.04 -12.68
N ASP A 530 24.53 -9.67 -13.71
CA ASP A 530 25.71 -9.16 -14.43
C ASP A 530 25.40 -7.90 -15.28
N SER A 531 24.12 -7.69 -15.63
CA SER A 531 23.68 -6.50 -16.38
C SER A 531 23.54 -5.27 -15.50
N PHE A 532 23.68 -5.41 -14.18
CA PHE A 532 23.54 -4.31 -13.24
C PHE A 532 24.63 -3.27 -13.42
N ILE A 533 24.21 -2.01 -13.55
CA ILE A 533 25.09 -0.84 -13.58
C ILE A 533 24.91 -0.06 -12.27
N PRO A 534 25.95 0.13 -11.44
CA PRO A 534 25.84 0.88 -10.20
C PRO A 534 25.42 2.35 -10.41
N PRO A 535 24.89 3.01 -9.36
CA PRO A 535 24.63 4.45 -9.40
C PRO A 535 25.89 5.24 -9.76
N ASP A 536 25.71 6.35 -10.47
CA ASP A 536 26.78 7.29 -10.79
C ASP A 536 27.47 7.78 -9.48
N PRO A 537 28.80 7.58 -9.33
CA PRO A 537 29.52 7.98 -8.12
C PRO A 537 29.71 9.51 -8.00
N ASN A 538 29.28 10.29 -9.00
CA ASN A 538 29.37 11.75 -8.98
C ASN A 538 28.68 12.33 -7.73
N LEU A 539 29.40 13.25 -7.06
CA LEU A 539 28.94 13.88 -5.82
C LEU A 539 27.57 14.56 -5.95
N GLU A 540 27.28 15.22 -7.08
CA GLU A 540 25.98 15.85 -7.34
C GLU A 540 24.86 14.80 -7.38
N TYR A 541 25.10 13.68 -8.06
CA TYR A 541 24.13 12.60 -8.18
C TYR A 541 23.89 11.90 -6.84
N VAL A 542 24.96 11.56 -6.13
CA VAL A 542 24.91 10.95 -4.78
C VAL A 542 24.20 11.89 -3.80
N GLN A 543 24.49 13.20 -3.85
CA GLN A 543 23.81 14.17 -2.98
C GLN A 543 22.33 14.31 -3.34
N LYS A 544 21.97 14.24 -4.62
CA LYS A 544 20.57 14.22 -5.05
C LYS A 544 19.84 12.99 -4.50
N LEU A 545 20.42 11.80 -4.63
CA LEU A 545 19.84 10.57 -4.05
C LEU A 545 19.71 10.67 -2.52
N ARG A 546 20.72 11.20 -1.83
CA ARG A 546 20.69 11.43 -0.39
C ARG A 546 19.52 12.32 0.02
N ASN A 547 19.29 13.42 -0.70
CA ASN A 547 18.18 14.32 -0.43
C ASN A 547 16.83 13.63 -0.63
N LEU A 548 16.65 12.89 -1.73
CA LEU A 548 15.41 12.15 -2.01
C LEU A 548 15.11 11.10 -0.94
N VAL A 549 16.12 10.32 -0.55
CA VAL A 549 15.99 9.31 0.52
C VAL A 549 15.74 9.95 1.89
N GLN A 550 16.31 11.13 2.15
CA GLN A 550 16.04 11.89 3.37
C GLN A 550 14.59 12.38 3.45
N GLU A 551 13.96 12.72 2.32
CA GLU A 551 12.52 13.04 2.25
C GLU A 551 11.67 11.82 2.68
N GLU A 552 11.99 10.63 2.16
CA GLU A 552 11.33 9.38 2.56
C GLU A 552 11.50 9.08 4.06
N ASN A 553 12.72 9.23 4.58
CA ASN A 553 13.02 9.05 6.00
C ASN A 553 12.24 10.06 6.89
N THR A 554 12.08 11.30 6.41
CA THR A 554 11.30 12.32 7.11
C THR A 554 9.83 11.94 7.17
N LEU A 555 9.27 11.43 6.06
CA LEU A 555 7.91 10.90 6.03
C LEU A 555 7.75 9.68 6.94
N GLY A 556 8.73 8.77 6.98
CA GLY A 556 8.75 7.64 7.92
C GLY A 556 8.65 8.08 9.39
N LYS A 557 9.39 9.13 9.77
CA LYS A 557 9.29 9.74 11.10
C LYS A 557 7.91 10.36 11.35
N GLN A 558 7.36 11.07 10.37
CA GLN A 558 6.01 11.65 10.46
C GLN A 558 4.94 10.57 10.64
N ARG A 559 5.05 9.44 9.91
CA ARG A 559 4.18 8.26 10.06
C ARG A 559 4.26 7.69 11.48
N LYS A 560 5.46 7.45 12.02
CA LYS A 560 5.63 6.98 13.41
C LYS A 560 4.94 7.93 14.40
N THR A 561 5.20 9.23 14.29
CA THR A 561 4.59 10.26 15.15
C THR A 561 3.07 10.26 15.03
N ARG A 562 2.53 10.30 13.79
CA ARG A 562 1.09 10.32 13.54
C ARG A 562 0.41 9.04 14.02
N PHE A 563 1.02 7.87 13.82
CA PHE A 563 0.49 6.59 14.30
C PHE A 563 0.54 6.48 15.83
N SER A 564 1.53 7.10 16.48
CA SER A 564 1.63 7.17 17.94
C SER A 564 0.69 8.20 18.58
N ASP A 565 -0.02 9.01 17.77
CA ASP A 565 -0.96 10.01 18.28
C ASP A 565 -2.32 9.37 18.62
N LYS A 566 -2.85 9.63 19.81
CA LYS A 566 -4.18 9.14 20.24
C LYS A 566 -5.33 9.49 19.29
N ASN A 567 -5.16 10.49 18.43
CA ASN A 567 -6.14 10.92 17.43
C ASN A 567 -6.09 10.12 16.13
N PHE A 568 -5.05 9.30 15.91
CA PHE A 568 -5.02 8.35 14.79
C PHE A 568 -6.26 7.48 14.84
N THR A 569 -6.90 7.34 13.69
CA THR A 569 -8.19 6.67 13.58
C THR A 569 -8.08 5.65 12.44
N VAL A 570 -8.39 4.39 12.73
CA VAL A 570 -8.43 3.33 11.71
C VAL A 570 -9.45 3.72 10.64
N GLY A 571 -9.05 3.62 9.36
CA GLY A 571 -9.85 4.10 8.24
C GLY A 571 -9.75 5.60 7.96
N MET A 572 -9.00 6.37 8.75
CA MET A 572 -8.69 7.79 8.51
C MET A 572 -7.23 8.09 8.90
N ALA A 573 -6.30 7.37 8.27
CA ALA A 573 -4.89 7.37 8.67
C ALA A 573 -4.23 8.77 8.53
N GLY A 574 -4.62 9.53 7.50
CA GLY A 574 -4.01 10.81 7.14
C GLY A 574 -3.34 10.75 5.77
N MET A 575 -2.78 11.88 5.33
CA MET A 575 -2.04 11.96 4.05
C MET A 575 -0.62 11.38 4.16
N GLU A 576 -0.13 11.20 5.38
CA GLU A 576 1.19 10.65 5.64
C GLU A 576 1.25 9.14 5.31
N PHE A 577 0.10 8.46 5.26
CA PHE A 577 0.01 7.01 5.02
C PHE A 577 -0.49 6.70 3.61
N PRO A 578 -0.23 5.48 3.09
CA PRO A 578 -0.80 5.05 1.83
C PRO A 578 -2.31 5.28 1.81
N ARG A 579 -2.84 5.82 0.72
CA ARG A 579 -4.25 6.20 0.64
C ARG A 579 -5.20 5.03 0.90
N ALA A 580 -4.79 3.82 0.52
CA ALA A 580 -5.51 2.56 0.77
C ALA A 580 -5.77 2.27 2.27
N TRP A 581 -5.12 2.98 3.21
CA TRP A 581 -5.40 2.88 4.64
C TRP A 581 -6.57 3.75 5.09
N THR A 582 -6.94 4.74 4.29
CA THR A 582 -8.15 5.54 4.51
C THR A 582 -9.32 4.83 3.84
N SER A 583 -10.38 4.58 4.62
CA SER A 583 -11.56 3.92 4.10
C SER A 583 -12.19 4.78 3.01
N ARG A 584 -12.36 4.17 1.83
CA ARG A 584 -13.14 4.73 0.72
C ARG A 584 -14.64 4.77 1.01
N PHE A 585 -15.06 3.94 1.97
CA PHE A 585 -16.43 3.87 2.45
C PHE A 585 -16.54 4.64 3.77
N GLN A 586 -17.30 5.74 3.77
CA GLN A 586 -17.41 6.62 4.94
C GLN A 586 -18.86 6.74 5.39
N LEU A 587 -19.07 6.62 6.70
CA LEU A 587 -20.31 6.97 7.36
C LEU A 587 -20.27 8.46 7.71
N LEU A 588 -21.18 9.23 7.10
CA LEU A 588 -21.37 10.64 7.40
C LEU A 588 -22.58 10.78 8.34
N ARG A 589 -22.39 11.30 9.54
CA ARG A 589 -23.49 11.70 10.44
C ARG A 589 -23.66 13.20 10.34
N GLU A 590 -24.83 13.67 9.93
CA GLU A 590 -25.13 15.10 9.77
C GLU A 590 -24.10 15.85 8.90
N GLY A 591 -23.62 15.18 7.85
CA GLY A 591 -22.62 15.73 6.92
C GLY A 591 -21.17 15.69 7.41
N ARG A 592 -20.88 15.13 8.59
CA ARG A 592 -19.52 14.94 9.12
C ARG A 592 -19.15 13.47 9.19
N ALA A 593 -17.92 13.12 8.85
CA ALA A 593 -17.41 11.76 9.02
C ALA A 593 -17.54 11.34 10.50
N TYR A 594 -18.31 10.29 10.75
CA TYR A 594 -18.54 9.76 12.07
C TYR A 594 -17.60 8.60 12.30
N VAL A 595 -16.63 8.79 13.19
CA VAL A 595 -15.88 7.67 13.76
C VAL A 595 -16.02 7.75 15.27
N ALA A 596 -16.59 6.70 15.85
CA ALA A 596 -16.66 6.57 17.30
C ALA A 596 -15.22 6.49 17.84
N LYS A 597 -14.72 7.59 18.40
CA LYS A 597 -13.38 7.64 18.97
C LYS A 597 -13.45 7.17 20.42
N PRO A 598 -12.83 6.03 20.78
CA PRO A 598 -12.64 5.70 22.19
C PRO A 598 -11.79 6.81 22.84
N SER A 599 -12.07 7.11 24.11
CA SER A 599 -11.20 8.03 24.85
C SER A 599 -9.90 7.29 25.18
N LEU A 600 -8.83 7.67 24.49
CA LEU A 600 -7.51 7.09 24.66
C LEU A 600 -6.67 7.99 25.55
N VAL A 601 -6.15 7.42 26.64
CA VAL A 601 -5.18 8.08 27.53
C VAL A 601 -3.82 7.42 27.31
N SER A 602 -2.81 8.21 26.95
CA SER A 602 -1.44 7.71 26.79
C SER A 602 -0.91 7.25 28.14
N LEU A 603 -0.38 6.03 28.18
CA LEU A 603 0.29 5.47 29.33
C LEU A 603 1.80 5.55 29.10
N GLN A 604 2.51 6.08 30.08
CA GLN A 604 3.96 5.94 30.15
C GLN A 604 4.26 4.56 30.73
N VAL A 605 4.89 3.70 29.94
CA VAL A 605 5.31 2.35 30.35
C VAL A 605 6.82 2.26 30.28
N ASP A 606 7.41 1.59 31.25
CA ASP A 606 8.84 1.31 31.30
C ASP A 606 9.27 0.30 30.21
N ASP A 607 10.58 0.20 29.99
CA ASP A 607 11.14 -0.68 28.95
C ASP A 607 11.03 -2.16 29.30
N ILE A 608 10.90 -2.49 30.57
CA ILE A 608 10.71 -3.86 31.09
C ILE A 608 9.35 -4.38 30.65
N PHE A 609 8.30 -3.58 30.86
CA PHE A 609 6.96 -3.86 30.40
C PHE A 609 6.88 -3.93 28.88
N LYS A 610 7.55 -3.02 28.16
CA LYS A 610 7.61 -3.09 26.68
C LYS A 610 8.23 -4.39 26.19
N ARG A 611 9.32 -4.86 26.82
CA ARG A 611 9.95 -6.14 26.48
C ARG A 611 9.00 -7.31 26.74
N SER A 612 8.33 -7.37 27.89
CA SER A 612 7.35 -8.45 28.15
C SER A 612 6.17 -8.41 27.19
N LEU A 613 5.69 -7.23 26.80
CA LEU A 613 4.71 -7.12 25.72
C LEU A 613 5.24 -7.71 24.40
N LEU A 614 6.43 -7.32 23.97
CA LEU A 614 7.03 -7.77 22.71
C LEU A 614 7.37 -9.27 22.68
N GLU A 615 7.91 -9.80 23.78
CA GLU A 615 8.43 -11.18 23.84
C GLU A 615 7.35 -12.20 24.23
N ASP A 616 6.46 -11.86 25.17
CA ASP A 616 5.53 -12.84 25.75
C ASP A 616 4.11 -12.72 25.20
N ILE A 617 3.62 -11.48 25.02
CA ILE A 617 2.18 -11.23 24.82
C ILE A 617 1.86 -11.06 23.33
N LEU A 618 2.50 -10.10 22.66
CA LEU A 618 2.21 -9.72 21.27
C LEU A 618 2.39 -10.87 20.26
N PRO A 619 3.33 -11.82 20.41
CA PRO A 619 3.45 -12.96 19.49
C PRO A 619 2.24 -13.90 19.50
N THR A 620 1.46 -13.90 20.59
CA THR A 620 0.25 -14.73 20.73
C THR A 620 -1.05 -13.95 20.46
N ALA A 621 -0.97 -12.62 20.36
CA ALA A 621 -2.11 -11.75 20.14
C ALA A 621 -2.34 -11.49 18.64
N ALA A 622 -3.59 -11.56 18.19
CA ALA A 622 -3.96 -11.10 16.86
C ALA A 622 -4.13 -9.57 16.87
N PRO A 623 -3.47 -8.83 15.98
CA PRO A 623 -3.68 -7.38 15.88
C PRO A 623 -5.07 -7.08 15.31
N GLU A 624 -5.77 -6.09 15.88
CA GLU A 624 -7.04 -5.58 15.34
C GLU A 624 -6.82 -4.77 14.06
N PHE A 625 -5.65 -4.14 13.95
CA PHE A 625 -5.23 -3.41 12.76
C PHE A 625 -3.85 -3.90 12.35
N TYR A 626 -3.68 -4.27 11.10
CA TYR A 626 -2.40 -4.58 10.49
C TYR A 626 -2.38 -4.04 9.07
N LYS A 627 -1.45 -3.13 8.80
CA LYS A 627 -1.20 -2.61 7.46
C LYS A 627 0.29 -2.34 7.26
N THR A 628 0.72 -2.43 6.01
CA THR A 628 2.09 -2.13 5.59
C THR A 628 2.12 -0.91 4.68
N THR A 629 3.19 -0.14 4.75
CA THR A 629 3.47 0.95 3.82
C THR A 629 4.22 0.44 2.58
N GLU A 630 4.53 1.34 1.65
CA GLU A 630 5.18 1.02 0.37
C GLU A 630 6.54 0.36 0.59
N ASP A 631 7.34 0.90 1.50
CA ASP A 631 8.63 0.38 1.98
C ASP A 631 8.51 -0.81 2.93
N GLY A 632 7.32 -1.40 3.09
CA GLY A 632 7.09 -2.62 3.87
C GLY A 632 7.10 -2.43 5.38
N MET A 633 7.16 -1.18 5.86
CA MET A 633 7.03 -0.89 7.28
C MET A 633 5.63 -1.27 7.76
N ALA A 634 5.58 -2.22 8.69
CA ALA A 634 4.35 -2.77 9.23
C ALA A 634 3.90 -1.99 10.46
N PHE A 635 2.65 -1.55 10.48
CA PHE A 635 2.02 -0.87 11.60
C PHE A 635 0.89 -1.73 12.15
N ARG A 636 0.86 -1.91 13.47
CA ARG A 636 -0.11 -2.78 14.16
C ARG A 636 -0.76 -2.09 15.33
N ILE A 637 -2.04 -2.37 15.54
CA ILE A 637 -2.78 -2.02 16.76
C ILE A 637 -3.30 -3.31 17.38
N TYR A 638 -2.92 -3.57 18.62
CA TYR A 638 -3.41 -4.69 19.42
C TYR A 638 -4.34 -4.18 20.50
N ARG A 639 -5.45 -4.90 20.72
CA ARG A 639 -6.27 -4.71 21.92
C ARG A 639 -6.06 -5.83 22.91
N LEU A 640 -5.48 -5.46 24.04
CA LEU A 640 -5.16 -6.35 25.14
C LEU A 640 -6.02 -5.94 26.34
N GLY A 641 -7.26 -6.44 26.37
CA GLY A 641 -8.26 -6.03 27.36
C GLY A 641 -8.63 -4.55 27.19
N ARG A 642 -8.19 -3.70 28.14
CA ARG A 642 -8.40 -2.23 28.09
C ARG A 642 -7.20 -1.47 27.54
N LEU A 643 -6.16 -2.16 27.10
CA LEU A 643 -5.00 -1.52 26.49
C LEU A 643 -5.10 -1.55 24.98
N GLU A 644 -4.71 -0.45 24.37
CA GLU A 644 -4.39 -0.36 22.95
C GLU A 644 -2.87 -0.21 22.81
N VAL A 645 -2.21 -1.22 22.26
CA VAL A 645 -0.76 -1.22 22.02
C VAL A 645 -0.52 -1.01 20.54
N ARG A 646 0.21 0.07 20.21
CA ARG A 646 0.58 0.42 18.85
C ARG A 646 2.04 0.14 18.62
N THR A 647 2.33 -0.63 17.57
CA THR A 647 3.70 -1.04 17.25
C THR A 647 4.01 -0.78 15.78
N VAL A 648 5.29 -0.65 15.49
CA VAL A 648 5.82 -0.60 14.13
C VAL A 648 6.94 -1.63 13.96
N GLN A 649 7.17 -2.08 12.73
CA GLN A 649 8.26 -2.99 12.40
C GLN A 649 8.76 -2.68 11.00
N ALA A 650 10.04 -2.35 10.87
CA ALA A 650 10.67 -2.21 9.57
C ALA A 650 11.00 -3.60 8.97
N PRO A 651 11.13 -3.73 7.64
CA PRO A 651 11.47 -5.01 7.02
C PRO A 651 12.78 -5.58 7.56
N GLY A 652 12.75 -6.82 8.09
CA GLY A 652 13.92 -7.49 8.64
C GLY A 652 14.36 -7.01 10.03
N GLU A 653 13.64 -6.06 10.64
CA GLU A 653 13.90 -5.59 12.00
C GLU A 653 12.89 -6.15 13.01
N ASP A 654 13.24 -6.05 14.29
CA ASP A 654 12.35 -6.42 15.39
C ASP A 654 11.19 -5.42 15.53
N GLN A 655 10.10 -5.90 16.11
CA GLN A 655 8.92 -5.08 16.38
C GLN A 655 9.21 -4.07 17.50
N GLU A 656 8.82 -2.81 17.28
CA GLU A 656 9.00 -1.68 18.20
C GLU A 656 7.64 -1.19 18.72
N ILE A 657 7.49 -1.00 20.03
CA ILE A 657 6.29 -0.36 20.61
C ILE A 657 6.40 1.16 20.51
N LEU A 658 5.47 1.78 19.79
CA LEU A 658 5.41 3.23 19.64
C LEU A 658 4.58 3.92 20.73
N ALA A 659 3.45 3.32 21.10
CA ALA A 659 2.57 3.87 22.12
C ALA A 659 1.73 2.79 22.80
N VAL A 660 1.44 3.01 24.08
CA VAL A 660 0.46 2.23 24.85
C VAL A 660 -0.61 3.20 25.35
N PHE A 661 -1.87 2.89 25.08
CA PHE A 661 -3.01 3.66 25.56
C PHE A 661 -3.89 2.81 26.45
N SER A 662 -4.55 3.47 27.40
CA SER A 662 -5.73 2.92 28.06
C SER A 662 -7.01 3.38 27.38
N LEU A 663 -7.92 2.43 27.18
CA LEU A 663 -9.31 2.63 26.79
C LEU A 663 -10.11 3.00 28.03
N ARG A 664 -10.18 4.31 28.31
CA ARG A 664 -11.12 4.80 29.31
C ARG A 664 -12.47 5.01 28.64
N PRO A 665 -13.60 4.58 29.25
CA PRO A 665 -14.88 5.13 28.89
C PRO A 665 -14.75 6.65 28.93
N VAL A 666 -15.27 7.35 27.91
CA VAL A 666 -15.48 8.80 28.05
C VAL A 666 -16.25 8.95 29.34
N ASP A 667 -15.72 9.68 30.31
CA ASP A 667 -16.47 10.07 31.50
C ASP A 667 -17.67 10.86 30.97
N LEU A 668 -18.77 10.14 30.66
CA LEU A 668 -20.03 10.76 30.32
C LEU A 668 -20.27 11.71 31.49
N PRO A 669 -20.48 13.02 31.25
CA PRO A 669 -20.91 13.91 32.31
C PRO A 669 -22.18 13.28 32.85
N SER A 670 -22.02 12.59 33.99
CA SER A 670 -23.10 11.89 34.66
C SER A 670 -24.15 12.97 34.86
N HIS A 671 -25.27 12.86 34.14
CA HIS A 671 -26.23 13.94 33.96
C HIS A 671 -26.47 14.68 35.28
N GLY A 672 -26.00 15.92 35.35
CA GLY A 672 -26.28 16.87 36.45
C GLY A 672 -25.71 16.55 37.84
N GLY A 673 -25.08 15.39 38.06
CA GLY A 673 -24.49 15.06 39.35
C GLY A 673 -23.01 15.40 39.34
N SER A 674 -22.58 16.45 40.02
CA SER A 674 -21.16 16.59 40.37
C SER A 674 -20.72 15.27 41.00
N ASN A 675 -19.90 14.47 40.32
CA ASN A 675 -19.16 13.37 40.93
C ASN A 675 -18.11 14.00 41.86
N LYS A 676 -18.58 14.66 42.94
CA LYS A 676 -17.81 14.79 44.16
C LYS A 676 -17.50 13.34 44.51
N VAL A 677 -16.21 13.00 44.46
CA VAL A 677 -15.68 11.73 44.96
C VAL A 677 -16.44 11.45 46.26
N ARG A 678 -17.32 10.45 46.25
CA ARG A 678 -18.12 10.16 47.45
C ARG A 678 -17.10 9.79 48.53
N PRO A 679 -17.06 10.51 49.65
CA PRO A 679 -16.15 10.14 50.73
C PRO A 679 -16.51 8.73 51.16
N VAL A 680 -15.51 7.85 51.18
CA VAL A 680 -15.69 6.49 51.69
C VAL A 680 -15.96 6.60 53.18
N LEU A 681 -17.14 6.17 53.61
CA LEU A 681 -17.49 6.17 55.02
C LEU A 681 -16.77 5.02 55.73
N PRO A 682 -16.29 5.22 56.97
CA PRO A 682 -15.56 4.18 57.72
C PRO A 682 -16.35 2.88 57.90
N ASP A 683 -17.68 2.95 57.86
CA ASP A 683 -18.56 1.82 58.15
C ASP A 683 -19.01 1.09 56.88
N GLU A 684 -18.57 1.53 55.69
CA GLU A 684 -18.84 0.83 54.43
C GLU A 684 -18.23 -0.57 54.43
N LYS A 685 -19.04 -1.55 54.03
CA LYS A 685 -18.62 -2.94 53.90
C LYS A 685 -17.97 -3.18 52.54
N PHE A 686 -16.91 -3.98 52.52
CA PHE A 686 -16.34 -4.48 51.28
C PHE A 686 -17.17 -5.66 50.75
N VAL A 687 -17.41 -5.67 49.44
CA VAL A 687 -18.18 -6.71 48.74
C VAL A 687 -17.32 -7.54 47.80
N LYS A 688 -16.15 -7.04 47.38
CA LYS A 688 -15.24 -7.76 46.50
C LYS A 688 -13.80 -7.38 46.78
N GLY A 689 -12.90 -8.36 46.76
CA GLY A 689 -11.47 -8.15 46.93
C GLY A 689 -10.67 -8.82 45.84
N ARG A 690 -9.66 -8.12 45.32
CA ARG A 690 -8.73 -8.62 44.29
C ARG A 690 -7.29 -8.31 44.72
N LEU A 691 -6.44 -9.33 44.74
CA LEU A 691 -5.00 -9.21 44.99
C LEU A 691 -4.27 -9.28 43.66
N TYR A 692 -3.48 -8.25 43.36
CA TYR A 692 -2.70 -8.14 42.14
C TYR A 692 -1.21 -8.24 42.44
N VAL A 693 -0.46 -8.70 41.44
CA VAL A 693 1.00 -8.63 41.41
C VAL A 693 1.43 -7.98 40.09
N GLU A 694 2.34 -7.01 40.18
CA GLU A 694 2.99 -6.36 39.04
C GLU A 694 4.51 -6.51 39.17
N ALA A 695 5.23 -6.46 38.05
CA ALA A 695 6.69 -6.46 38.06
C ALA A 695 7.19 -5.07 38.47
N LEU A 696 8.28 -5.02 39.25
CA LEU A 696 9.04 -3.81 39.53
C LEU A 696 10.11 -3.63 38.46
N ASP A 697 10.53 -2.38 38.26
CA ASP A 697 11.64 -2.00 37.39
C ASP A 697 12.97 -2.72 37.77
N GLY A 698 13.19 -3.93 37.26
CA GLY A 698 14.45 -4.68 37.34
C GLY A 698 14.72 -5.55 36.10
N ASP A 699 15.99 -5.73 35.74
CA ASP A 699 16.43 -6.36 34.49
C ASP A 699 15.98 -7.85 34.39
N HIS A 700 15.29 -8.18 33.30
CA HIS A 700 14.39 -9.34 33.22
C HIS A 700 15.04 -10.72 33.16
N LYS A 701 16.35 -10.83 32.88
CA LYS A 701 16.98 -12.13 32.63
C LYS A 701 17.04 -13.04 33.87
N GLU A 702 16.90 -12.48 35.08
CA GLU A 702 16.73 -13.26 36.32
C GLU A 702 15.41 -13.02 37.08
N ALA A 703 14.63 -12.01 36.68
CA ALA A 703 13.44 -11.55 37.42
C ALA A 703 12.31 -12.60 37.52
N ALA A 704 12.12 -13.43 36.49
CA ALA A 704 11.10 -14.48 36.50
C ALA A 704 11.33 -15.54 37.61
N LYS A 705 12.53 -15.62 38.17
CA LYS A 705 12.88 -16.53 39.28
C LYS A 705 13.00 -15.80 40.62
N GLN A 706 12.88 -14.47 40.64
CA GLN A 706 13.23 -13.64 41.77
C GLN A 706 12.02 -12.85 42.26
N LEU A 707 11.30 -13.43 43.25
CA LEU A 707 10.17 -12.83 43.99
C LEU A 707 10.44 -11.41 44.55
N HIS A 708 11.70 -10.97 44.56
CA HIS A 708 12.08 -9.67 45.07
C HIS A 708 11.82 -8.51 44.11
N LEU A 709 11.54 -8.79 42.84
CA LEU A 709 11.19 -7.79 41.82
C LEU A 709 9.68 -7.70 41.55
N CYS A 710 8.85 -8.14 42.49
CA CYS A 710 7.40 -8.04 42.36
C CYS A 710 6.83 -7.04 43.35
N HIS A 711 5.83 -6.28 42.91
CA HIS A 711 5.03 -5.40 43.74
C HIS A 711 3.61 -5.95 43.89
N PHE A 712 3.04 -5.80 45.08
CA PHE A 712 1.74 -6.38 45.42
C PHE A 712 0.82 -5.27 45.91
N TYR A 713 -0.38 -5.24 45.37
CA TYR A 713 -1.42 -4.31 45.79
C TYR A 713 -2.78 -5.01 45.84
N VAL A 714 -3.66 -4.50 46.70
CA VAL A 714 -5.01 -5.03 46.89
C VAL A 714 -6.01 -3.99 46.45
N VAL A 715 -7.02 -4.44 45.72
CA VAL A 715 -8.16 -3.65 45.27
C VAL A 715 -9.41 -4.18 45.94
N LEU A 716 -10.13 -3.34 46.65
CA LEU A 716 -11.35 -3.70 47.38
C LEU A 716 -12.51 -2.81 46.94
N ASP A 717 -13.59 -3.43 46.50
CA ASP A 717 -14.83 -2.75 46.14
C ASP A 717 -15.79 -2.77 47.33
N THR A 718 -16.44 -1.64 47.60
CA THR A 718 -17.41 -1.46 48.69
C THR A 718 -18.85 -1.63 48.21
N GLU A 719 -19.77 -1.89 49.14
CA GLU A 719 -21.21 -2.01 48.83
C GLU A 719 -21.82 -0.72 48.26
N LYS A 720 -21.17 0.44 48.48
CA LYS A 720 -21.60 1.74 47.95
C LYS A 720 -20.95 2.10 46.62
N GLY A 721 -20.19 1.18 46.01
CA GLY A 721 -19.56 1.35 44.71
C GLY A 721 -18.22 2.10 44.75
N ASN A 722 -17.68 2.41 45.92
CA ASN A 722 -16.31 2.93 46.03
C ASN A 722 -15.29 1.79 45.85
N CYS A 723 -14.14 2.12 45.30
CA CYS A 723 -13.00 1.23 45.17
C CYS A 723 -11.82 1.76 46.00
N VAL A 724 -11.18 0.88 46.76
CA VAL A 724 -10.02 1.22 47.61
C VAL A 724 -8.83 0.41 47.14
N VAL A 725 -7.72 1.09 46.91
CA VAL A 725 -6.43 0.46 46.60
C VAL A 725 -5.46 0.69 47.74
N THR A 726 -4.83 -0.39 48.18
CA THR A 726 -3.80 -0.31 49.21
C THR A 726 -2.64 -1.26 48.94
N GLU A 727 -1.45 -0.80 49.30
CA GLU A 727 -0.16 -1.43 49.01
C GLU A 727 0.88 -0.93 50.00
N LYS A 728 1.99 -1.66 50.11
CA LYS A 728 3.16 -1.23 50.88
C LYS A 728 4.30 -0.95 49.91
N LEU A 729 4.83 0.26 49.92
CA LEU A 729 5.89 0.73 49.04
C LEU A 729 7.26 0.25 49.51
N ALA A 730 8.27 0.39 48.65
CA ALA A 730 9.64 -0.03 48.94
C ALA A 730 10.29 0.75 50.10
N ASP A 731 9.84 1.98 50.37
CA ASP A 731 10.26 2.78 51.52
C ASP A 731 9.64 2.35 52.85
N GLY A 732 8.76 1.34 52.83
CA GLY A 732 8.07 0.82 54.01
C GLY A 732 6.77 1.54 54.35
N THR A 733 6.40 2.59 53.62
CA THR A 733 5.10 3.27 53.78
C THR A 733 3.97 2.46 53.15
N THR A 734 2.75 2.66 53.64
CA THR A 734 1.53 2.06 53.05
C THR A 734 0.70 3.14 52.37
N THR A 735 0.25 2.91 51.14
CA THR A 735 -0.67 3.83 50.46
C THR A 735 -2.12 3.40 50.64
N TRP A 736 -3.02 4.37 50.56
CA TRP A 736 -4.46 4.19 50.58
C TRP A 736 -5.08 5.17 49.60
N VAL A 737 -5.54 4.66 48.46
CA VAL A 737 -6.09 5.48 47.38
C VAL A 737 -7.53 5.09 47.14
N VAL A 738 -8.43 6.03 47.38
CA VAL A 738 -9.87 5.88 47.16
C VAL A 738 -10.20 6.31 45.73
N ASN A 739 -10.93 5.46 45.02
CA ASN A 739 -11.38 5.66 43.64
C ASN A 739 -10.24 6.14 42.72
N PRO A 740 -9.10 5.42 42.64
CA PRO A 740 -8.02 5.84 41.76
C PRO A 740 -8.49 5.88 40.32
N SER A 741 -8.35 7.04 39.66
CA SER A 741 -8.81 7.25 38.29
C SER A 741 -8.07 6.41 37.24
N CYS A 742 -6.91 5.83 37.58
CA CYS A 742 -6.09 4.98 36.72
C CYS A 742 -6.08 3.49 37.15
N LEU A 743 -6.98 3.08 38.05
CA LEU A 743 -6.94 1.73 38.63
C LEU A 743 -7.06 0.63 37.57
N GLU A 744 -7.97 0.80 36.63
CA GLU A 744 -8.22 -0.19 35.59
C GLU A 744 -7.01 -0.33 34.64
N ASP A 745 -6.31 0.77 34.39
CA ASP A 745 -5.06 0.80 33.62
C ASP A 745 -4.01 -0.05 34.35
N ARG A 746 -3.79 0.21 35.63
CA ARG A 746 -2.86 -0.57 36.47
C ARG A 746 -3.25 -2.04 36.55
N ASN A 747 -4.53 -2.36 36.71
CA ASN A 747 -5.04 -3.73 36.76
C ASN A 747 -4.82 -4.48 35.45
N SER A 748 -4.87 -3.80 34.31
CA SER A 748 -4.60 -4.43 33.00
C SER A 748 -3.13 -4.77 32.78
N LEU A 749 -2.22 -4.09 33.50
CA LEU A 749 -0.77 -4.35 33.50
C LEU A 749 -0.36 -5.39 34.55
N ALA A 750 -1.24 -5.70 35.49
CA ALA A 750 -0.96 -6.59 36.62
C ALA A 750 -1.62 -7.96 36.47
N LYS A 751 -1.01 -8.98 37.07
CA LYS A 751 -1.60 -10.32 37.15
C LYS A 751 -2.48 -10.42 38.39
N VAL A 752 -3.76 -10.74 38.20
CA VAL A 752 -4.66 -11.09 39.32
C VAL A 752 -4.19 -12.41 39.93
N MET A 753 -3.82 -12.38 41.21
CA MET A 753 -3.47 -13.59 41.97
C MET A 753 -4.69 -14.27 42.58
N VAL A 754 -5.59 -13.48 43.17
CA VAL A 754 -6.77 -13.97 43.89
C VAL A 754 -7.90 -12.98 43.70
N CYS A 755 -9.13 -13.49 43.47
CA CYS A 755 -10.37 -12.71 43.45
C CYS A 755 -11.37 -13.38 44.39
N LEU A 756 -12.07 -12.59 45.20
CA LEU A 756 -12.98 -13.08 46.21
C LEU A 756 -14.20 -12.16 46.36
N ASP A 757 -15.39 -12.74 46.44
CA ASP A 757 -16.59 -12.03 46.88
C ASP A 757 -16.65 -12.03 48.41
N ILE A 758 -16.68 -10.84 48.98
CA ILE A 758 -16.61 -10.62 50.42
C ILE A 758 -18.04 -10.60 50.98
N ARG A 759 -18.36 -11.58 51.84
CA ARG A 759 -19.67 -11.68 52.51
C ARG A 759 -19.60 -11.45 54.02
N MET A 760 -18.46 -10.99 54.51
CA MET A 760 -18.25 -10.83 55.95
C MET A 760 -18.75 -9.47 56.43
N GLU A 761 -19.71 -9.46 57.34
CA GLU A 761 -20.25 -8.22 57.90
C GLU A 761 -19.20 -7.34 58.59
N LYS A 762 -18.10 -7.94 59.07
CA LYS A 762 -17.03 -7.26 59.79
C LYS A 762 -15.93 -6.69 58.88
N ALA A 763 -15.98 -6.92 57.57
CA ALA A 763 -15.00 -6.38 56.63
C ALA A 763 -15.37 -4.94 56.25
N THR A 764 -15.19 -4.00 57.17
CA THR A 764 -15.47 -2.57 56.97
C THR A 764 -14.20 -1.77 56.67
N VAL A 765 -14.37 -0.60 56.04
CA VAL A 765 -13.27 0.35 55.75
C VAL A 765 -12.47 0.69 57.00
N ARG A 766 -13.13 0.97 58.13
CA ARG A 766 -12.50 1.32 59.42
C ARG A 766 -11.57 0.21 59.89
N ASN A 767 -12.02 -1.04 59.84
CA ASN A 767 -11.22 -2.18 60.30
C ASN A 767 -9.97 -2.37 59.45
N LEU A 768 -10.08 -2.10 58.15
CA LEU A 768 -8.95 -2.16 57.25
C LEU A 768 -7.98 -0.99 57.46
N GLN A 769 -8.46 0.23 57.71
CA GLN A 769 -7.63 1.39 58.05
C GLN A 769 -6.81 1.15 59.32
N ILE A 770 -7.43 0.63 60.39
CA ILE A 770 -6.72 0.25 61.63
C ILE A 770 -5.61 -0.76 61.33
N THR A 771 -5.90 -1.74 60.47
CA THR A 771 -4.92 -2.76 60.08
C THR A 771 -3.79 -2.15 59.25
N GLN A 772 -4.11 -1.26 58.30
CA GLN A 772 -3.14 -0.54 57.48
C GLN A 772 -2.21 0.33 58.33
N GLU A 773 -2.75 1.09 59.28
CA GLU A 773 -1.99 1.90 60.25
C GLU A 773 -1.03 1.06 61.09
N SER A 774 -1.48 -0.11 61.56
CA SER A 774 -0.61 -1.03 62.32
C SER A 774 0.59 -1.55 61.52
N HIS A 775 0.50 -1.53 60.19
CA HIS A 775 1.57 -1.93 59.28
C HIS A 775 2.43 -0.75 58.76
N SER A 776 2.07 0.49 59.10
CA SER A 776 2.75 1.73 58.69
C SER A 776 3.95 2.09 59.59
N ILE A 777 4.43 1.14 60.41
CA ILE A 777 5.60 1.35 61.29
C ILE A 777 6.83 1.66 60.42
N LYS A 778 7.40 2.85 60.64
CA LYS A 778 8.59 3.37 59.92
C LYS A 778 9.79 2.46 60.15
N SER A 779 10.00 1.55 59.19
CA SER A 779 11.23 0.78 59.00
C SER A 779 12.01 1.42 57.85
N SER A 780 13.33 1.25 57.80
CA SER A 780 14.23 1.87 56.81
C SER A 780 14.12 1.25 55.40
N GLY A 781 12.89 0.99 54.93
CA GLY A 781 12.56 0.24 53.72
C GLY A 781 11.81 -1.06 54.01
N ALA A 782 10.97 -1.50 53.07
CA ALA A 782 10.28 -2.79 53.13
C ALA A 782 10.84 -3.76 52.10
N SER A 783 11.20 -4.95 52.59
CA SER A 783 11.54 -6.07 51.75
C SER A 783 10.32 -6.49 50.88
N PRO A 784 10.56 -7.11 49.72
CA PRO A 784 9.48 -7.65 48.89
C PRO A 784 8.59 -8.68 49.61
N SER A 785 9.18 -9.45 50.53
CA SER A 785 8.44 -10.37 51.39
C SER A 785 7.49 -9.64 52.34
N GLU A 786 7.90 -8.49 52.89
CA GLU A 786 7.03 -7.65 53.73
C GLU A 786 5.91 -7.01 52.92
N ARG A 787 6.18 -6.55 51.70
CA ARG A 787 5.14 -6.01 50.80
C ARG A 787 4.11 -7.06 50.41
N LYS A 788 4.57 -8.27 50.07
CA LYS A 788 3.71 -9.44 49.82
C LYS A 788 2.91 -9.84 51.07
N ARG A 789 3.56 -9.85 52.24
CA ARG A 789 2.91 -10.18 53.52
C ARG A 789 1.84 -9.16 53.87
N TYR A 790 2.10 -7.88 53.65
CA TYR A 790 1.13 -6.81 53.81
C TYR A 790 -0.10 -7.04 52.92
N ALA A 791 0.10 -7.19 51.61
CA ALA A 791 -1.00 -7.39 50.68
C ALA A 791 -1.82 -8.65 51.02
N ARG A 792 -1.16 -9.73 51.45
CA ARG A 792 -1.83 -10.94 51.97
C ARG A 792 -2.59 -10.69 53.27
N ALA A 793 -2.02 -9.96 54.23
CA ALA A 793 -2.66 -9.67 55.51
C ALA A 793 -3.96 -8.85 55.32
N ILE A 794 -3.89 -7.81 54.47
CA ILE A 794 -5.05 -7.02 54.04
C ILE A 794 -6.10 -7.94 53.39
N PHE A 795 -5.68 -8.80 52.45
CA PHE A 795 -6.60 -9.72 51.77
C PHE A 795 -7.21 -10.77 52.70
N SER A 796 -6.45 -11.30 53.66
CA SER A 796 -6.91 -12.25 54.67
C SER A 796 -7.92 -11.63 55.65
N LEU A 797 -7.80 -10.33 55.95
CA LEU A 797 -8.77 -9.63 56.80
C LEU A 797 -10.17 -9.62 56.19
N VAL A 798 -10.25 -9.55 54.87
CA VAL A 798 -11.51 -9.53 54.12
C VAL A 798 -11.91 -10.91 53.57
N SER A 799 -11.13 -11.95 53.84
CA SER A 799 -11.41 -13.32 53.42
C SER A 799 -12.03 -14.16 54.56
N PRO A 800 -13.01 -15.04 54.27
CA PRO A 800 -13.50 -16.01 55.25
C PRO A 800 -12.33 -16.83 55.81
N ARG A 801 -12.32 -17.05 57.14
CA ARG A 801 -11.22 -17.70 57.91
C ARG A 801 -10.81 -19.12 57.45
N SER A 802 -11.41 -19.67 56.39
CA SER A 802 -11.14 -21.02 55.87
C SER A 802 -10.37 -21.08 54.54
N LEU A 803 -9.96 -19.95 53.96
CA LEU A 803 -9.11 -19.93 52.76
C LEU A 803 -7.62 -19.96 53.16
N GLU A 804 -7.11 -21.15 53.51
CA GLU A 804 -5.67 -21.35 53.56
C GLU A 804 -5.10 -21.21 52.14
N ILE A 805 -4.44 -20.08 51.86
CA ILE A 805 -3.66 -19.88 50.64
C ILE A 805 -2.38 -20.73 50.78
N THR A 806 -2.49 -22.06 50.68
CA THR A 806 -1.35 -22.96 50.70
C THR A 806 -0.55 -22.79 49.40
N GLY A 807 0.40 -21.87 49.42
CA GLY A 807 1.45 -21.78 48.40
C GLY A 807 2.39 -22.98 48.54
N GLY A 808 2.05 -24.10 47.89
CA GLY A 808 2.90 -25.30 47.92
C GLY A 808 2.37 -26.55 47.22
N ARG A 809 1.10 -26.62 46.80
CA ARG A 809 0.60 -27.79 46.02
C ARG A 809 0.36 -27.41 44.56
N ARG A 810 0.88 -28.24 43.66
CA ARG A 810 0.60 -28.21 42.22
C ARG A 810 -0.91 -28.09 42.01
N TYR A 811 -1.34 -26.96 41.45
CA TYR A 811 -2.69 -26.80 40.96
C TYR A 811 -2.88 -27.75 39.77
N VAL A 812 -3.60 -28.85 39.99
CA VAL A 812 -4.30 -29.56 38.93
C VAL A 812 -5.68 -28.87 38.81
N GLY A 813 -5.68 -27.68 38.22
CA GLY A 813 -6.92 -27.03 37.80
C GLY A 813 -7.40 -27.67 36.50
N ARG A 814 -8.66 -28.11 36.46
CA ARG A 814 -9.33 -28.49 35.22
C ARG A 814 -9.24 -27.32 34.24
N ALA A 815 -8.44 -27.50 33.19
CA ALA A 815 -8.53 -26.71 31.99
C ALA A 815 -9.91 -26.95 31.35
N TYR A 816 -10.58 -25.88 30.95
CA TYR A 816 -11.53 -25.96 29.86
C TYR A 816 -10.76 -26.43 28.60
N PRO A 817 -11.17 -27.50 27.92
CA PRO A 817 -10.42 -27.99 26.77
C PRO A 817 -10.66 -27.07 25.58
N TYR A 818 -9.64 -26.31 25.19
CA TYR A 818 -9.42 -26.01 23.77
C TYR A 818 -8.57 -27.13 23.17
N PRO A 819 -8.88 -27.61 21.96
CA PRO A 819 -8.19 -28.75 21.36
C PRO A 819 -6.75 -28.37 21.00
N SER A 820 -5.79 -28.95 21.71
CA SER A 820 -4.39 -28.97 21.29
C SER A 820 -4.19 -30.07 20.24
N SER A 821 -4.04 -29.68 18.98
CA SER A 821 -3.47 -30.54 17.95
C SER A 821 -1.95 -30.64 18.16
N SER A 822 -1.49 -31.62 18.94
CA SER A 822 -0.14 -32.17 18.78
C SER A 822 -0.21 -33.69 18.74
N LYS A 823 -0.33 -34.24 17.53
CA LYS A 823 0.03 -35.63 17.29
C LYS A 823 1.54 -35.68 17.03
N ARG A 824 2.18 -36.46 17.88
CA ARG A 824 3.52 -37.06 17.77
C ARG A 824 4.05 -37.13 16.33
N SER A 825 5.23 -36.54 16.15
CA SER A 825 6.24 -37.01 15.22
C SER A 825 6.52 -38.50 15.50
N GLY A 826 6.11 -39.35 14.57
CA GLY A 826 6.64 -40.70 14.45
C GLY A 826 8.02 -40.61 13.83
N GLU A 827 9.00 -41.23 14.48
CA GLU A 827 10.32 -41.50 13.92
C GLU A 827 10.18 -42.18 12.55
N PHE A 828 10.59 -41.48 11.48
CA PHE A 828 10.90 -42.10 10.20
C PHE A 828 12.41 -42.08 10.02
N ARG A 829 12.99 -43.27 10.21
CA ARG A 829 14.39 -43.61 9.99
C ARG A 829 14.63 -43.68 8.49
N ILE A 830 15.11 -42.60 7.87
CA ILE A 830 15.59 -42.64 6.48
C ILE A 830 17.02 -43.15 6.50
N ARG A 831 17.21 -44.37 5.97
CA ARG A 831 18.52 -44.92 5.59
C ARG A 831 19.15 -44.00 4.55
N GLY A 832 20.40 -43.64 4.77
CA GLY A 832 21.25 -43.07 3.74
C GLY A 832 21.42 -44.07 2.59
N ALA A 833 21.21 -43.58 1.37
CA ALA A 833 21.76 -44.16 0.17
C ALA A 833 22.67 -43.10 -0.45
N SER A 834 23.96 -43.38 -0.35
CA SER A 834 25.02 -42.81 -1.17
C SER A 834 24.79 -43.21 -2.63
N GLU A 835 24.78 -42.25 -3.54
CA GLU A 835 25.16 -42.50 -4.93
C GLU A 835 26.25 -41.52 -5.34
N SER A 836 27.38 -42.11 -5.73
CA SER A 836 28.54 -41.49 -6.35
C SER A 836 28.44 -41.69 -7.88
N PRO A 837 29.30 -41.06 -8.69
CA PRO A 837 29.03 -40.72 -10.08
C PRO A 837 29.52 -41.76 -11.10
N GLY A 838 28.99 -41.70 -12.33
CA GLY A 838 29.72 -42.08 -13.54
C GLY A 838 28.96 -42.88 -14.62
N GLY A 839 28.89 -42.30 -15.84
CA GLY A 839 29.22 -42.99 -17.09
C GLY A 839 28.12 -43.65 -17.92
N ARG A 840 27.55 -42.91 -18.88
CA ARG A 840 27.71 -43.07 -20.35
C ARG A 840 26.85 -42.07 -21.10
#